data_AF-Q550C4-F1
#
_entry.id   AF-Q550C4-F1
#
_cell.length_a   1.000
_cell.length_b   1.000
_cell.length_c   1.000
_cell.angle_alpha   90.00
_cell.angle_beta   90.00
_cell.angle_gamma   90.00
#
_symmetry.space_group_name_H-M   'P 1'
#
loop_
_entity.id
_entity.type
_entity.pdbx_description
1 polymer ?
#
loop_
_entity_poly.entity_id
_entity_poly.type
_entity_poly.pdbx_seq_one_letter_code
_entity_poly.pdbx_strand_id
1 'polypeptide(L)'
;MQSQPQQLQQQQLQQQQLLQQSQLLQPQYFEKQQIADYIDKTFEKKIKEWKTWTFSSVFIIFLPLLLFQMLFLSFMFSPSPKSTSTSMISVILRTTGNHIFGIILYVIGQLILGASYHSICSVYRQVPASFKEQFTVLSIPHLIFITLNTLIQPLFLYFFFSIPLNKFSLSSIIEVCYQDFSETIPVAKCELEYNLFFYLFVLSCIGLVCSGLFRIYSNQEFVYSFPKANIPTFIQIKSMLYNNFWISFYTSFYLFFLGSFLLGILFLILFKTFTIQILIFSIKLWCFTFAIIFQNLTRNRLFEIYFTRGLRFTLETFNSVTFDSSNSQQQQQQQQQPQQQQQQQQQTLFDNKPIIENGSIFLLKAIYSCDPLIQALGWKDFLHLSKYSQPRRTYLYREMSELLDQPSILKIIRQYEDQINDLSLKLSCPREYYESLNSGNIKKEDDKNKNSNNNNNNNNNNNNNNNNNNNNNNSNNNNNSIIFKIGNNIEKIIKKTLNFISGVKFDYNLYECEIRQALSNTQSILWSIESIGSLIVSAQINDDRETMELLHRYQIPQKFLIPLFQILALIDQLEKDLSHQIELDKFTINRDYYFLKSFSNLIEPPLNCLGILKTSRPHFRIFKLVGKNMISQVLETIGHQISDISFPYDLRTTLNSYRNGEFSIYQ
;
A
#
# COMPACT_ATOMS: atom_id res chain seq x y z
N MET A 1 1.39 -43.20 78.09
CA MET A 1 1.54 -42.29 76.94
C MET A 1 1.80 -43.09 75.66
N GLN A 2 0.76 -43.76 75.12
CA GLN A 2 0.85 -44.61 73.91
C GLN A 2 0.15 -43.97 72.68
N SER A 3 -0.13 -42.67 72.70
CA SER A 3 -0.96 -41.99 71.69
C SER A 3 -0.20 -41.28 70.55
N GLN A 4 1.13 -41.43 70.46
CA GLN A 4 1.93 -40.78 69.40
C GLN A 4 1.87 -41.39 67.97
N PRO A 5 1.50 -42.67 67.71
CA PRO A 5 1.65 -43.20 66.35
C PRO A 5 0.64 -42.63 65.32
N GLN A 6 -0.54 -42.18 65.75
CA GLN A 6 -1.55 -41.65 64.81
C GLN A 6 -1.18 -40.27 64.22
N GLN A 7 -0.54 -39.39 64.99
CA GLN A 7 -0.10 -38.09 64.46
C GLN A 7 1.01 -38.25 63.42
N LEU A 8 1.95 -39.18 63.64
CA LEU A 8 3.03 -39.44 62.69
C LEU A 8 2.49 -39.95 61.34
N GLN A 9 1.48 -40.83 61.38
CA GLN A 9 0.86 -41.38 60.17
C GLN A 9 0.09 -40.30 59.39
N GLN A 10 -0.60 -39.39 60.08
CA GLN A 10 -1.31 -38.29 59.43
C GLN A 10 -0.35 -37.26 58.81
N GLN A 11 0.80 -37.01 59.47
CA GLN A 11 1.84 -36.11 58.96
C GLN A 11 2.54 -36.71 57.73
N GLN A 12 2.81 -38.02 57.72
CA GLN A 12 3.32 -38.73 56.55
C GLN A 12 2.34 -38.69 55.37
N LEU A 13 1.03 -38.82 55.64
CA LEU A 13 0.00 -38.73 54.60
C LEU A 13 -0.07 -37.34 53.98
N GLN A 14 -0.01 -36.27 54.79
CA GLN A 14 0.07 -34.90 54.30
C GLN A 14 1.34 -34.63 53.49
N GLN A 15 2.48 -35.19 53.92
CA GLN A 15 3.74 -35.02 53.20
C GLN A 15 3.74 -35.78 51.87
N GLN A 16 3.12 -36.97 51.80
CA GLN A 16 2.89 -37.68 50.54
C GLN A 16 1.94 -36.92 49.61
N GLN A 17 0.88 -36.30 50.14
CA GLN A 17 -0.02 -35.48 49.33
C GLN A 17 0.67 -34.23 48.79
N LEU A 18 1.52 -33.57 49.59
CA LEU A 18 2.35 -32.44 49.13
C LEU A 18 3.37 -32.86 48.08
N LEU A 19 4.00 -34.03 48.24
CA LEU A 19 4.93 -34.57 47.25
C LEU A 19 4.20 -34.92 45.94
N GLN A 20 3.03 -35.56 46.01
CA GLN A 20 2.20 -35.83 44.82
C GLN A 20 1.75 -34.53 44.14
N GLN A 21 1.35 -33.51 44.90
CA GLN A 21 1.03 -32.20 44.34
C GLN A 21 2.25 -31.52 43.71
N SER A 22 3.43 -31.62 44.32
CA SER A 22 4.67 -31.06 43.75
C SER A 22 5.10 -31.76 42.46
N GLN A 23 4.87 -33.07 42.33
CA GLN A 23 5.15 -33.82 41.10
C GLN A 23 4.14 -33.50 39.99
N LEU A 24 2.89 -33.18 40.33
CA LEU A 24 1.89 -32.69 39.37
C LEU A 24 2.17 -31.26 38.90
N LEU A 25 2.97 -30.49 39.64
CA LEU A 25 3.38 -29.14 39.31
C LEU A 25 4.74 -29.06 38.60
N GLN A 26 5.21 -30.14 37.96
CA GLN A 26 6.31 -29.98 37.02
C GLN A 26 5.86 -28.99 35.95
N PRO A 27 6.51 -27.81 35.82
CA PRO A 27 6.12 -26.85 34.81
C PRO A 27 6.20 -27.59 33.47
N GLN A 28 5.08 -27.65 32.76
CA GLN A 28 5.10 -28.13 31.38
C GLN A 28 5.98 -27.17 30.59
N TYR A 29 7.26 -27.53 30.44
CA TYR A 29 8.17 -26.82 29.56
C TYR A 29 7.65 -27.04 28.15
N PHE A 30 7.06 -25.99 27.59
CA PHE A 30 6.71 -26.00 26.17
C PHE A 30 7.98 -26.20 25.36
N GLU A 31 7.94 -27.13 24.40
CA GLU A 31 9.05 -27.27 23.46
C GLU A 31 9.23 -25.95 22.70
N LYS A 32 10.48 -25.60 22.36
CA LYS A 32 10.82 -24.37 21.61
C LYS A 32 9.95 -24.20 20.35
N GLN A 33 9.60 -25.31 19.70
CA GLN A 33 8.71 -25.32 18.53
C GLN A 33 7.26 -24.96 18.86
N GLN A 34 6.72 -25.46 19.99
CA GLN A 34 5.37 -25.11 20.44
C GLN A 34 5.26 -23.62 20.78
N ILE A 35 6.31 -23.06 21.39
CA ILE A 35 6.39 -21.62 21.68
C ILE A 35 6.41 -20.82 20.37
N ALA A 36 7.24 -21.21 19.40
CA ALA A 36 7.29 -20.57 18.08
C ALA A 36 5.94 -20.62 17.36
N ASP A 37 5.29 -21.78 17.30
CA ASP A 37 3.96 -21.96 16.70
C ASP A 37 2.88 -21.12 17.41
N TYR A 38 2.95 -21.00 18.74
CA TYR A 38 2.04 -20.16 19.52
C TYR A 38 2.24 -18.67 19.22
N ILE A 39 3.49 -18.21 19.17
CA ILE A 39 3.82 -16.83 18.78
C ILE A 39 3.31 -16.57 17.37
N ASP A 40 3.50 -17.52 16.46
CA ASP A 40 3.10 -17.38 15.08
C ASP A 40 1.60 -17.24 14.93
N LYS A 41 0.83 -18.14 15.55
CA LYS A 41 -0.63 -18.09 15.58
C LYS A 41 -1.14 -16.82 16.26
N THR A 42 -0.49 -16.38 17.34
CA THR A 42 -0.88 -15.17 18.08
C THR A 42 -0.64 -13.91 17.25
N PHE A 43 0.51 -13.82 16.59
CA PHE A 43 0.83 -12.72 15.68
C PHE A 43 -0.17 -12.66 14.52
N GLU A 44 -0.39 -13.77 13.81
CA GLU A 44 -1.34 -13.80 12.69
C GLU A 44 -2.77 -13.45 13.12
N LYS A 45 -3.20 -13.94 14.29
CA LYS A 45 -4.49 -13.57 14.88
C LYS A 45 -4.58 -12.06 15.12
N LYS A 46 -3.54 -11.45 15.68
CA LYS A 46 -3.50 -10.00 15.95
C LYS A 46 -3.47 -9.15 14.68
N ILE A 47 -2.70 -9.57 13.67
CA ILE A 47 -2.72 -8.93 12.35
C ILE A 47 -4.11 -9.01 11.73
N LYS A 48 -4.80 -10.16 11.83
CA LYS A 48 -6.17 -10.33 11.34
C LYS A 48 -7.17 -9.45 12.10
N GLU A 49 -7.08 -9.39 13.42
CA GLU A 49 -7.89 -8.50 14.27
C GLU A 49 -7.70 -7.03 13.85
N TRP A 50 -6.46 -6.58 13.70
CA TRP A 50 -6.14 -5.23 13.25
C TRP A 50 -6.66 -4.91 11.85
N LYS A 51 -6.49 -5.82 10.88
CA LYS A 51 -7.06 -5.68 9.53
C LYS A 51 -8.59 -5.54 9.59
N THR A 52 -9.25 -6.34 10.43
CA THR A 52 -10.71 -6.29 10.64
C THR A 52 -11.14 -4.97 11.30
N TRP A 53 -10.41 -4.49 12.30
CA TRP A 53 -10.72 -3.23 12.97
C TRP A 53 -10.51 -2.01 12.06
N THR A 54 -9.46 -2.04 11.24
CA THR A 54 -9.20 -1.06 10.18
C THR A 54 -10.37 -1.01 9.20
N PHE A 55 -10.80 -2.17 8.70
CA PHE A 55 -11.96 -2.28 7.83
C PHE A 55 -13.21 -1.68 8.47
N SER A 56 -13.56 -2.08 9.69
CA SER A 56 -14.72 -1.55 10.41
C SER A 56 -14.64 -0.04 10.60
N SER A 57 -13.47 0.49 10.96
CA SER A 57 -13.25 1.92 11.19
C SER A 57 -13.43 2.76 9.93
N VAL A 58 -12.95 2.27 8.79
CA VAL A 58 -13.18 2.90 7.48
C VAL A 58 -14.67 2.99 7.21
N PHE A 59 -15.43 1.92 7.43
CA PHE A 59 -16.86 1.90 7.15
C PHE A 59 -17.71 2.71 8.12
N ILE A 60 -17.30 2.83 9.38
CA ILE A 60 -17.95 3.73 10.35
C ILE A 60 -17.94 5.18 9.85
N ILE A 61 -16.87 5.63 9.17
CA ILE A 61 -16.80 6.98 8.60
C ILE A 61 -17.40 7.04 7.19
N PHE A 62 -17.12 6.03 6.37
CA PHE A 62 -17.51 6.04 4.96
C PHE A 62 -19.03 5.89 4.77
N LEU A 63 -19.70 5.07 5.58
CA LEU A 63 -21.12 4.78 5.43
C LEU A 63 -22.02 6.01 5.66
N PRO A 64 -21.85 6.81 6.74
CA PRO A 64 -22.62 8.03 6.92
C PRO A 64 -22.39 9.05 5.81
N LEU A 65 -21.13 9.20 5.35
CA LEU A 65 -20.79 10.08 4.24
C LEU A 65 -21.49 9.66 2.95
N LEU A 66 -21.49 8.35 2.67
CA LEU A 66 -22.15 7.77 1.51
C LEU A 66 -23.68 7.96 1.58
N LEU A 67 -24.30 7.66 2.72
CA LEU A 67 -25.74 7.84 2.92
C LEU A 67 -26.15 9.30 2.76
N PHE A 68 -25.41 10.23 3.38
CA PHE A 68 -25.65 11.66 3.24
C PHE A 68 -25.56 12.11 1.78
N GLN A 69 -24.51 11.70 1.06
CA GLN A 69 -24.32 12.03 -0.34
C GLN A 69 -25.45 11.47 -1.22
N MET A 70 -25.87 10.23 -1.00
CA MET A 70 -26.95 9.60 -1.76
C MET A 70 -28.31 10.25 -1.51
N LEU A 71 -28.61 10.59 -0.25
CA LEU A 71 -29.82 11.33 0.10
C LEU A 71 -29.81 12.73 -0.51
N PHE A 72 -28.66 13.41 -0.48
CA PHE A 72 -28.50 14.73 -1.10
C PHE A 72 -28.69 14.67 -2.62
N LEU A 73 -28.10 13.69 -3.31
CA LEU A 73 -28.30 13.50 -4.75
C LEU A 73 -29.75 13.17 -5.08
N SER A 74 -30.39 12.28 -4.32
CA SER A 74 -31.81 11.97 -4.47
C SER A 74 -32.68 13.21 -4.31
N PHE A 75 -32.39 14.04 -3.30
CA PHE A 75 -33.09 15.31 -3.07
C PHE A 75 -32.89 16.31 -4.22
N MET A 76 -31.66 16.50 -4.68
CA MET A 76 -31.32 17.47 -5.74
C MET A 76 -31.91 17.09 -7.11
N PHE A 77 -32.07 15.80 -7.40
CA PHE A 77 -32.57 15.32 -8.68
C PHE A 77 -34.04 14.88 -8.66
N SER A 78 -34.68 14.88 -7.50
CA SER A 78 -36.12 14.67 -7.40
C SER A 78 -36.84 15.82 -8.12
N PRO A 79 -37.84 15.55 -8.97
CA PRO A 79 -38.61 16.59 -9.63
C PRO A 79 -39.23 17.51 -8.56
N SER A 80 -38.97 18.81 -8.69
CA SER A 80 -39.64 19.82 -7.85
C SER A 80 -41.15 19.59 -7.93
N PRO A 81 -41.86 19.47 -6.80
CA PRO A 81 -43.30 19.20 -6.81
C PRO A 81 -43.99 20.35 -7.56
N LYS A 82 -44.52 20.04 -8.75
CA LYS A 82 -45.35 20.98 -9.49
C LYS A 82 -46.68 21.14 -8.76
N SER A 83 -46.74 22.13 -7.88
CA SER A 83 -47.94 22.84 -7.39
C SER A 83 -49.08 22.06 -6.73
N THR A 84 -48.87 20.87 -6.18
CA THR A 84 -49.87 20.25 -5.28
C THR A 84 -49.40 20.32 -3.84
N SER A 85 -50.29 20.76 -2.94
CA SER A 85 -50.10 20.99 -1.50
C SER A 85 -49.78 19.73 -0.68
N THR A 86 -49.31 18.66 -1.31
CA THR A 86 -48.74 17.52 -0.61
C THR A 86 -47.49 17.99 0.13
N SER A 87 -47.46 17.77 1.45
CA SER A 87 -46.31 18.14 2.28
C SER A 87 -45.03 17.59 1.64
N MET A 88 -43.96 18.39 1.65
CA MET A 88 -42.64 17.97 1.13
C MET A 88 -42.23 16.60 1.70
N ILE A 89 -42.58 16.34 2.96
CA ILE A 89 -42.37 15.07 3.66
C ILE A 89 -43.09 13.89 2.98
N SER A 90 -44.33 14.06 2.52
CA SER A 90 -45.09 13.00 1.84
C SER A 90 -44.54 12.66 0.46
N VAL A 91 -44.10 13.68 -0.31
CA VAL A 91 -43.44 13.49 -1.60
C VAL A 91 -42.09 12.79 -1.39
N ILE A 92 -41.35 13.20 -0.35
CA ILE A 92 -40.13 12.50 0.06
C ILE A 92 -40.46 11.04 0.36
N LEU A 93 -41.38 10.74 1.29
CA LEU A 93 -41.74 9.38 1.68
C LEU A 93 -42.17 8.48 0.50
N ARG A 94 -43.04 8.97 -0.39
CA ARG A 94 -43.59 8.15 -1.49
C ARG A 94 -42.56 7.89 -2.59
N THR A 95 -41.82 8.92 -2.99
CA THR A 95 -40.73 8.80 -3.98
C THR A 95 -39.60 7.96 -3.39
N THR A 96 -39.38 8.04 -2.07
CA THR A 96 -38.30 7.30 -1.41
C THR A 96 -38.47 5.79 -1.38
N GLY A 97 -39.64 5.17 -1.54
CA GLY A 97 -39.75 3.70 -1.43
C GLY A 97 -38.82 2.94 -2.38
N ASN A 98 -38.95 3.18 -3.69
CA ASN A 98 -38.09 2.56 -4.70
C ASN A 98 -36.65 3.11 -4.67
N HIS A 99 -36.48 4.40 -4.37
CA HIS A 99 -35.15 4.99 -4.27
C HIS A 99 -34.38 4.52 -3.05
N ILE A 100 -35.03 4.25 -1.91
CA ILE A 100 -34.41 3.69 -0.71
C ILE A 100 -33.89 2.31 -1.03
N PHE A 101 -34.67 1.46 -1.71
CA PHE A 101 -34.17 0.15 -2.15
C PHE A 101 -32.94 0.30 -3.07
N GLY A 102 -32.99 1.21 -4.04
CA GLY A 102 -31.84 1.53 -4.88
C GLY A 102 -30.62 2.05 -4.11
N ILE A 103 -30.83 2.93 -3.12
CA ILE A 103 -29.77 3.45 -2.24
C ILE A 103 -29.19 2.34 -1.37
N ILE A 104 -30.02 1.43 -0.83
CA ILE A 104 -29.55 0.28 -0.06
C ILE A 104 -28.69 -0.63 -0.93
N LEU A 105 -29.16 -0.97 -2.14
CA LEU A 105 -28.40 -1.80 -3.08
C LEU A 105 -27.08 -1.12 -3.49
N TYR A 106 -27.12 0.20 -3.69
CA TYR A 106 -25.95 1.02 -3.95
C TYR A 106 -24.93 0.94 -2.81
N VAL A 107 -25.39 1.12 -1.58
CA VAL A 107 -24.57 1.03 -0.36
C VAL A 107 -23.98 -0.37 -0.23
N ILE A 108 -24.76 -1.43 -0.43
CA ILE A 108 -24.28 -2.82 -0.42
C ILE A 108 -23.18 -3.02 -1.47
N GLY A 109 -23.37 -2.53 -2.70
CA GLY A 109 -22.35 -2.58 -3.74
C GLY A 109 -21.04 -1.87 -3.33
N GLN A 110 -21.15 -0.72 -2.64
CA GLN A 110 -20.00 0.01 -2.14
C GLN A 110 -19.29 -0.72 -1.00
N LEU A 111 -20.03 -1.43 -0.13
CA LEU A 111 -19.47 -2.31 0.89
C LEU A 111 -18.70 -3.47 0.23
N ILE A 112 -19.26 -4.11 -0.79
CA ILE A 112 -18.61 -5.20 -1.55
C ILE A 112 -17.31 -4.71 -2.22
N LEU A 113 -17.34 -3.52 -2.83
CA LEU A 113 -16.13 -2.90 -3.40
C LEU A 113 -15.08 -2.58 -2.33
N GLY A 114 -15.48 -2.13 -1.14
CA GLY A 114 -14.50 -1.89 -0.08
C GLY A 114 -13.98 -3.17 0.57
N ALA A 115 -14.76 -4.25 0.65
CA ALA A 115 -14.28 -5.57 1.08
C ALA A 115 -13.28 -6.18 0.09
N SER A 116 -13.55 -6.06 -1.21
CA SER A 116 -12.60 -6.49 -2.25
C SER A 116 -11.38 -5.57 -2.34
N TYR A 117 -11.49 -4.28 -2.05
CA TYR A 117 -10.33 -3.39 -1.94
C TYR A 117 -9.47 -3.74 -0.71
N HIS A 118 -10.11 -4.02 0.43
CA HIS A 118 -9.42 -4.39 1.67
C HIS A 118 -8.50 -5.62 1.48
N SER A 119 -8.93 -6.60 0.68
CA SER A 119 -8.12 -7.81 0.42
C SER A 119 -6.90 -7.56 -0.47
N ILE A 120 -6.84 -6.46 -1.22
CA ILE A 120 -5.68 -6.08 -2.05
C ILE A 120 -4.81 -4.98 -1.40
N CYS A 121 -5.32 -4.27 -0.41
CA CYS A 121 -4.65 -3.10 0.19
C CYS A 121 -3.36 -3.47 0.96
N SER A 122 -3.06 -4.76 1.16
CA SER A 122 -1.77 -5.20 1.72
C SER A 122 -0.57 -4.91 0.82
N VAL A 123 -0.78 -4.66 -0.49
CA VAL A 123 0.32 -4.38 -1.42
C VAL A 123 0.67 -2.90 -1.35
N TYR A 124 1.66 -2.59 -0.53
CA TYR A 124 2.29 -1.27 -0.45
C TYR A 124 3.12 -1.01 -1.71
N ARG A 125 2.84 0.08 -2.46
CA ARG A 125 3.72 0.61 -3.51
C ARG A 125 3.70 2.14 -3.47
N GLN A 126 4.87 2.80 -3.35
CA GLN A 126 4.95 4.28 -3.44
C GLN A 126 5.13 4.80 -4.86
N VAL A 127 5.45 3.92 -5.81
CA VAL A 127 5.68 4.29 -7.21
C VAL A 127 4.60 3.64 -8.04
N PRO A 128 4.11 4.34 -9.08
CA PRO A 128 3.23 3.73 -10.04
C PRO A 128 4.01 2.57 -10.67
N ALA A 129 3.60 1.35 -10.34
CA ALA A 129 3.99 0.22 -11.15
C ALA A 129 3.67 0.59 -12.60
N SER A 130 4.57 0.28 -13.52
CA SER A 130 4.26 0.51 -14.93
C SER A 130 2.93 -0.14 -15.27
N PHE A 131 2.19 0.37 -16.26
CA PHE A 131 0.97 -0.28 -16.68
C PHE A 131 1.23 -1.78 -16.98
N LYS A 132 2.41 -2.11 -17.53
CA LYS A 132 2.86 -3.50 -17.70
C LYS A 132 2.94 -4.26 -16.37
N GLU A 133 3.66 -3.75 -15.37
CA GLU A 133 3.80 -4.37 -14.04
C GLU A 133 2.49 -4.47 -13.25
N GLN A 134 1.58 -3.51 -13.43
CA GLN A 134 0.25 -3.55 -12.80
C GLN A 134 -0.52 -4.79 -13.25
N PHE A 135 -0.31 -5.25 -14.49
CA PHE A 135 -1.03 -6.37 -15.08
C PHE A 135 -0.21 -7.67 -15.22
N THR A 136 1.10 -7.67 -14.97
CA THR A 136 1.94 -8.87 -15.17
C THR A 136 1.71 -9.96 -14.12
N VAL A 137 1.46 -9.59 -12.86
CA VAL A 137 1.19 -10.55 -11.77
C VAL A 137 0.03 -10.04 -10.91
N LEU A 138 -1.19 -10.18 -11.42
CA LEU A 138 -2.39 -9.93 -10.65
C LEU A 138 -2.72 -11.15 -9.79
N SER A 139 -2.75 -11.00 -8.47
CA SER A 139 -3.29 -12.05 -7.61
C SER A 139 -4.81 -12.17 -7.80
N ILE A 140 -5.38 -13.32 -7.43
CA ILE A 140 -6.83 -13.59 -7.52
C ILE A 140 -7.67 -12.47 -6.87
N PRO A 141 -7.33 -11.96 -5.66
CA PRO A 141 -7.99 -10.79 -5.09
C PRO A 141 -8.01 -9.55 -5.99
N HIS A 142 -6.93 -9.27 -6.72
CA HIS A 142 -6.90 -8.14 -7.65
C HIS A 142 -7.83 -8.35 -8.85
N LEU A 143 -7.86 -9.57 -9.41
CA LEU A 143 -8.78 -9.91 -10.50
C LEU A 143 -10.24 -9.79 -10.06
N ILE A 144 -10.57 -10.24 -8.85
CA ILE A 144 -11.90 -10.09 -8.25
C ILE A 144 -12.25 -8.61 -8.11
N PHE A 145 -11.34 -7.80 -7.53
CA PHE A 145 -11.56 -6.37 -7.37
C PHE A 145 -11.75 -5.65 -8.70
N ILE A 146 -10.91 -5.90 -9.71
CA ILE A 146 -11.01 -5.32 -11.05
C ILE A 146 -12.34 -5.71 -11.70
N THR A 147 -12.71 -6.98 -11.63
CA THR A 147 -13.98 -7.49 -12.17
C THR A 147 -15.18 -6.83 -11.49
N LEU A 148 -15.19 -6.77 -10.16
CA LEU A 148 -16.26 -6.12 -9.40
C LEU A 148 -16.33 -4.63 -9.72
N ASN A 149 -15.21 -3.92 -9.85
CA ASN A 149 -15.20 -2.51 -10.23
C ASN A 149 -15.75 -2.32 -11.66
N THR A 150 -15.35 -3.17 -12.60
CA THR A 150 -15.81 -3.13 -13.99
C THR A 150 -17.32 -3.35 -14.11
N LEU A 151 -17.91 -4.20 -13.25
CA LEU A 151 -19.35 -4.48 -13.26
C LEU A 151 -20.17 -3.47 -12.44
N ILE A 152 -19.70 -3.11 -11.25
CA ILE A 152 -20.48 -2.32 -10.29
C ILE A 152 -20.49 -0.82 -10.66
N GLN A 153 -19.41 -0.25 -11.21
CA GLN A 153 -19.40 1.20 -11.52
C GLN A 153 -20.40 1.58 -12.63
N PRO A 154 -20.52 0.83 -13.74
CA PRO A 154 -21.58 1.07 -14.73
C PRO A 154 -22.98 0.91 -14.14
N LEU A 155 -23.17 -0.10 -13.27
CA LEU A 155 -24.43 -0.34 -12.57
C LEU A 155 -24.81 0.84 -11.67
N PHE A 156 -23.84 1.39 -10.94
CA PHE A 156 -24.00 2.60 -10.14
C PHE A 156 -24.40 3.81 -10.98
N LEU A 157 -23.71 4.02 -12.09
CA LEU A 157 -24.06 5.10 -13.01
C LEU A 157 -25.49 4.93 -13.54
N TYR A 158 -25.85 3.71 -13.95
CA TYR A 158 -27.20 3.36 -14.36
C TYR A 158 -28.25 3.68 -13.27
N PHE A 159 -27.98 3.27 -12.03
CA PHE A 159 -28.87 3.59 -10.89
C PHE A 159 -29.03 5.09 -10.70
N PHE A 160 -27.96 5.88 -10.76
CA PHE A 160 -28.05 7.34 -10.66
C PHE A 160 -28.92 7.94 -11.77
N PHE A 161 -28.83 7.43 -12.99
CA PHE A 161 -29.69 7.86 -14.09
C PHE A 161 -31.17 7.47 -13.91
N SER A 162 -31.47 6.44 -13.11
CA SER A 162 -32.83 6.04 -12.73
C SER A 162 -33.42 6.85 -11.57
N ILE A 163 -32.63 7.68 -10.87
CA ILE A 163 -33.12 8.51 -9.76
C ILE A 163 -34.08 9.62 -10.24
N PRO A 164 -33.73 10.46 -11.24
CA PRO A 164 -34.68 11.44 -11.76
C PRO A 164 -35.74 10.77 -12.65
N LEU A 165 -36.89 11.43 -12.83
CA LEU A 165 -37.76 11.21 -14.00
C LEU A 165 -36.96 11.58 -15.26
N ASN A 166 -36.18 10.62 -15.74
CA ASN A 166 -35.32 10.84 -16.87
C ASN A 166 -36.12 10.60 -18.15
N LYS A 167 -36.13 11.58 -19.06
CA LYS A 167 -36.70 11.37 -20.40
C LYS A 167 -35.79 10.52 -21.29
N PHE A 168 -34.54 10.29 -20.86
CA PHE A 168 -33.60 9.47 -21.62
C PHE A 168 -33.88 7.99 -21.39
N SER A 169 -34.27 7.31 -22.46
CA SER A 169 -34.16 5.85 -22.53
C SER A 169 -32.68 5.46 -22.52
N LEU A 170 -32.33 4.38 -21.82
CA LEU A 170 -31.03 3.72 -21.91
C LEU A 170 -31.13 2.43 -22.74
N SER A 171 -32.18 2.27 -23.54
CA SER A 171 -32.23 1.25 -24.58
C SER A 171 -31.28 1.65 -25.72
N SER A 172 -30.62 0.68 -26.35
CA SER A 172 -29.80 0.91 -27.55
C SER A 172 -30.62 1.38 -28.75
N ILE A 173 -31.90 1.03 -28.78
CA ILE A 173 -32.86 1.36 -29.83
C ILE A 173 -34.07 2.04 -29.18
N ILE A 174 -34.52 3.14 -29.77
CA ILE A 174 -35.76 3.82 -29.41
C ILE A 174 -36.76 3.71 -30.54
N GLU A 175 -38.01 3.48 -30.17
CA GLU A 175 -39.13 3.51 -31.11
C GLU A 175 -39.66 4.95 -31.17
N VAL A 176 -39.53 5.59 -32.32
CA VAL A 176 -40.04 6.93 -32.57
C VAL A 176 -41.30 6.80 -33.41
N CYS A 177 -42.45 7.02 -32.78
CA CYS A 177 -43.74 7.03 -33.47
C CYS A 177 -44.11 8.46 -33.88
N TYR A 178 -44.38 8.66 -35.16
CA TYR A 178 -44.92 9.90 -35.70
C TYR A 178 -46.26 9.62 -36.40
N GLN A 179 -47.14 10.62 -36.39
CA GLN A 179 -48.37 10.55 -37.19
C GLN A 179 -48.01 10.92 -38.62
N ASP A 180 -48.18 9.97 -39.54
CA ASP A 180 -48.03 10.25 -40.96
C ASP A 180 -49.36 10.80 -41.49
N PHE A 181 -49.36 12.10 -41.81
CA PHE A 181 -50.51 12.79 -42.40
C PHE A 181 -50.61 12.63 -43.92
N SER A 182 -49.72 11.86 -44.55
CA SER A 182 -49.82 11.59 -46.00
C SER A 182 -50.99 10.67 -46.36
N GLU A 183 -51.49 9.88 -45.42
CA GLU A 183 -52.63 9.00 -45.59
C GLU A 183 -53.93 9.69 -45.12
N THR A 184 -55.07 9.39 -45.76
CA THR A 184 -56.39 9.98 -45.42
C THR A 184 -56.84 9.72 -43.99
N ILE A 185 -56.26 8.72 -43.33
CA ILE A 185 -56.43 8.41 -41.92
C ILE A 185 -55.03 8.53 -41.30
N PRO A 186 -54.83 9.30 -40.21
CA PRO A 186 -53.53 9.39 -39.57
C PRO A 186 -53.13 8.02 -39.02
N VAL A 187 -52.20 7.36 -39.71
CA VAL A 187 -51.59 6.11 -39.23
C VAL A 187 -50.35 6.49 -38.43
N ALA A 188 -50.24 5.97 -37.20
CA ALA A 188 -48.99 6.08 -36.44
C ALA A 188 -47.95 5.18 -37.10
N LYS A 189 -46.93 5.77 -37.72
CA LYS A 189 -45.74 5.06 -38.20
C LYS A 189 -44.68 5.14 -37.12
N CYS A 190 -44.18 3.98 -36.71
CA CYS A 190 -43.13 3.86 -35.71
C CYS A 190 -41.86 3.37 -36.39
N GLU A 191 -40.78 4.13 -36.26
CA GLU A 191 -39.45 3.78 -36.78
C GLU A 191 -38.52 3.46 -35.61
N LEU A 192 -37.65 2.46 -35.81
CA LEU A 192 -36.62 2.09 -34.85
C LEU A 192 -35.36 2.91 -35.14
N GLU A 193 -35.02 3.82 -34.22
CA GLU A 193 -33.82 4.64 -34.32
C GLU A 193 -32.78 4.23 -33.27
N TYR A 194 -31.49 4.36 -33.63
CA TYR A 194 -30.40 4.16 -32.68
C TYR A 194 -30.40 5.28 -31.63
N ASN A 195 -30.35 4.89 -30.36
CA ASN A 195 -30.34 5.85 -29.26
C ASN A 195 -28.91 6.32 -28.97
N LEU A 196 -28.60 7.55 -29.40
CA LEU A 196 -27.28 8.14 -29.18
C LEU A 196 -26.88 8.21 -27.69
N PHE A 197 -27.83 8.47 -26.80
CA PHE A 197 -27.56 8.60 -25.37
C PHE A 197 -27.09 7.29 -24.74
N PHE A 198 -27.50 6.14 -25.30
CA PHE A 198 -27.01 4.83 -24.85
C PHE A 198 -25.52 4.66 -25.12
N TYR A 199 -25.05 4.99 -26.33
CA TYR A 199 -23.63 4.86 -26.66
C TYR A 199 -22.76 5.86 -25.90
N LEU A 200 -23.23 7.09 -25.70
CA LEU A 200 -22.58 8.07 -24.83
C LEU A 200 -22.48 7.55 -23.39
N PHE A 201 -23.55 6.93 -22.88
CA PHE A 201 -23.55 6.29 -21.56
C PHE A 201 -22.52 5.14 -21.48
N VAL A 202 -22.48 4.24 -22.46
CA VAL A 202 -21.53 3.11 -22.49
C VAL A 202 -20.08 3.59 -22.53
N LEU A 203 -19.75 4.56 -23.40
CA LEU A 203 -18.41 5.15 -23.45
C LEU A 203 -18.03 5.81 -22.14
N SER A 204 -19.00 6.43 -21.48
CA SER A 204 -18.79 7.04 -20.18
C SER A 204 -18.55 5.99 -19.09
N CYS A 205 -19.28 4.87 -19.10
CA CYS A 205 -19.03 3.75 -18.21
C CYS A 205 -17.60 3.21 -18.37
N ILE A 206 -17.12 3.05 -19.61
CA ILE A 206 -15.75 2.61 -19.90
C ILE A 206 -14.75 3.65 -19.36
N GLY A 207 -14.95 4.93 -19.68
CA GLY A 207 -14.08 6.01 -19.18
C GLY A 207 -14.04 6.10 -17.66
N LEU A 208 -15.16 5.85 -16.99
CA LEU A 208 -15.28 5.86 -15.53
C LEU A 208 -14.51 4.69 -14.91
N VAL A 209 -14.69 3.48 -15.43
CA VAL A 209 -13.96 2.28 -14.98
C VAL A 209 -12.47 2.46 -15.22
N CYS A 210 -12.06 2.87 -16.43
CA CYS A 210 -10.66 3.11 -16.77
C CYS A 210 -10.05 4.19 -15.86
N SER A 211 -10.73 5.32 -15.64
CA SER A 211 -10.24 6.37 -14.75
C SER A 211 -10.18 5.91 -13.29
N GLY A 212 -11.15 5.12 -12.84
CA GLY A 212 -11.20 4.57 -11.50
C GLY A 212 -10.02 3.63 -11.26
N LEU A 213 -9.86 2.62 -12.12
CA LEU A 213 -8.77 1.66 -12.07
C LEU A 213 -7.41 2.35 -12.23
N PHE A 214 -7.25 3.19 -13.25
CA PHE A 214 -6.01 3.94 -13.46
C PHE A 214 -5.64 4.70 -12.20
N ARG A 215 -6.58 5.37 -11.53
CA ARG A 215 -6.31 6.10 -10.29
C ARG A 215 -6.05 5.22 -9.09
N ILE A 216 -6.75 4.10 -8.94
CA ILE A 216 -6.46 3.14 -7.88
C ILE A 216 -5.00 2.67 -8.00
N TYR A 217 -4.52 2.38 -9.20
CA TYR A 217 -3.19 1.83 -9.40
C TYR A 217 -2.08 2.89 -9.60
N SER A 218 -2.40 4.08 -10.09
CA SER A 218 -1.45 5.21 -10.19
C SER A 218 -1.36 6.01 -8.89
N ASN A 219 -2.48 6.39 -8.27
CA ASN A 219 -2.45 7.23 -7.07
C ASN A 219 -2.07 6.48 -5.79
N GLN A 220 -1.72 5.19 -5.85
CA GLN A 220 -1.01 4.51 -4.76
C GLN A 220 0.26 5.31 -4.31
N GLU A 221 0.78 6.17 -5.19
CA GLU A 221 1.85 7.16 -4.99
C GLU A 221 1.78 8.04 -3.72
N PHE A 222 0.66 8.75 -3.50
CA PHE A 222 0.62 9.88 -2.53
C PHE A 222 0.41 9.45 -1.06
N VAL A 223 0.29 8.16 -0.86
CA VAL A 223 -0.63 7.59 0.12
C VAL A 223 0.05 7.37 1.46
N TYR A 224 1.13 6.60 1.38
CA TYR A 224 1.91 6.19 2.52
C TYR A 224 3.28 6.83 2.52
N SER A 225 3.59 7.63 1.48
CA SER A 225 4.97 7.87 1.07
C SER A 225 5.82 8.55 2.13
N PHE A 226 5.26 9.19 3.15
CA PHE A 226 6.07 9.84 4.19
C PHE A 226 5.47 9.69 5.59
N PRO A 227 6.31 9.75 6.64
CA PRO A 227 5.89 10.24 7.94
C PRO A 227 5.24 11.62 7.73
N LYS A 228 3.96 11.67 7.37
CA LYS A 228 3.18 12.83 7.77
C LYS A 228 3.32 12.79 9.28
N ALA A 229 3.90 13.85 9.84
CA ALA A 229 4.02 14.11 11.26
C ALA A 229 2.75 13.65 12.00
N ASN A 230 2.78 13.46 13.32
CA ASN A 230 1.63 13.06 14.15
C ASN A 230 0.39 13.99 13.99
N ILE A 231 -0.23 14.01 12.82
CA ILE A 231 -1.36 14.83 12.44
C ILE A 231 -2.56 14.05 12.96
N PRO A 232 -3.43 14.68 13.78
CA PRO A 232 -4.68 14.08 14.21
C PRO A 232 -5.47 13.50 13.03
N THR A 233 -6.10 12.33 13.22
CA THR A 233 -6.86 11.63 12.16
C THR A 233 -7.90 12.54 11.52
N PHE A 234 -8.55 13.38 12.34
CA PHE A 234 -9.53 14.36 11.87
C PHE A 234 -8.96 15.35 10.85
N ILE A 235 -7.75 15.88 11.08
CA ILE A 235 -7.11 16.83 10.14
C ILE A 235 -6.72 16.11 8.84
N GLN A 236 -6.24 14.86 8.94
CA GLN A 236 -5.94 14.04 7.76
C GLN A 236 -7.20 13.78 6.93
N ILE A 237 -8.31 13.39 7.56
CA ILE A 237 -9.61 13.18 6.90
C ILE A 237 -10.11 14.48 6.27
N LYS A 238 -10.02 15.62 6.97
CA LYS A 238 -10.41 16.93 6.42
C LYS A 238 -9.61 17.30 5.17
N SER A 239 -8.28 17.19 5.24
CA SER A 239 -7.40 17.46 4.09
C SER A 239 -7.66 16.50 2.94
N MET A 240 -7.90 15.22 3.26
CA MET A 240 -8.25 14.19 2.29
C MET A 240 -9.56 14.51 1.56
N LEU A 241 -10.63 14.87 2.29
CA LEU A 241 -11.92 15.17 1.68
C LEU A 241 -11.81 16.37 0.74
N TYR A 242 -11.09 17.41 1.15
CA TYR A 242 -10.83 18.58 0.31
C TYR A 242 -10.06 18.22 -0.97
N ASN A 243 -8.95 17.48 -0.84
CA ASN A 243 -8.15 17.07 -2.01
C ASN A 243 -8.94 16.15 -2.94
N ASN A 244 -9.66 15.17 -2.39
CA ASN A 244 -10.48 14.24 -3.17
C ASN A 244 -11.61 14.97 -3.89
N PHE A 245 -12.22 15.99 -3.27
CA PHE A 245 -13.26 16.80 -3.89
C PHE A 245 -12.72 17.47 -5.16
N TRP A 246 -11.64 18.25 -5.07
CA TRP A 246 -11.08 18.95 -6.23
C TRP A 246 -10.56 18.00 -7.30
N ILE A 247 -9.84 16.96 -6.89
CA ILE A 247 -9.34 15.93 -7.80
C ILE A 247 -10.50 15.25 -8.55
N SER A 248 -11.59 14.94 -7.86
CA SER A 248 -12.77 14.34 -8.50
C SER A 248 -13.46 15.32 -9.43
N PHE A 249 -13.60 16.57 -9.01
CA PHE A 249 -14.24 17.65 -9.77
C PHE A 249 -13.55 17.85 -11.12
N TYR A 250 -12.23 18.05 -11.12
CA TYR A 250 -11.48 18.26 -12.35
C TYR A 250 -11.55 17.04 -13.27
N THR A 251 -11.47 15.85 -12.70
CA THR A 251 -11.39 14.61 -13.49
C THR A 251 -12.71 14.27 -14.12
N SER A 252 -13.80 14.40 -13.36
CA SER A 252 -15.12 14.23 -13.91
C SER A 252 -15.41 15.30 -14.96
N PHE A 253 -14.99 16.55 -14.72
CA PHE A 253 -15.19 17.65 -15.67
C PHE A 253 -14.51 17.39 -17.00
N TYR A 254 -13.23 17.03 -17.01
CA TYR A 254 -12.51 16.74 -18.26
C TYR A 254 -13.06 15.51 -18.97
N LEU A 255 -13.23 14.39 -18.26
CA LEU A 255 -13.64 13.14 -18.88
C LEU A 255 -15.08 13.18 -19.38
N PHE A 256 -15.99 13.79 -18.62
CA PHE A 256 -17.41 13.64 -18.85
C PHE A 256 -18.10 14.93 -19.24
N PHE A 257 -17.73 16.08 -18.70
CA PHE A 257 -18.30 17.32 -19.21
C PHE A 257 -17.68 17.64 -20.57
N LEU A 258 -16.37 17.86 -20.65
CA LEU A 258 -15.70 18.22 -21.90
C LEU A 258 -15.73 17.06 -22.91
N GLY A 259 -15.41 15.84 -22.47
CA GLY A 259 -15.44 14.65 -23.33
C GLY A 259 -16.81 14.36 -23.93
N SER A 260 -17.88 14.30 -23.12
CA SER A 260 -19.22 14.04 -23.68
C SER A 260 -19.79 15.23 -24.44
N PHE A 261 -19.44 16.47 -24.08
CA PHE A 261 -19.86 17.66 -24.80
C PHE A 261 -19.21 17.73 -26.19
N LEU A 262 -17.89 17.50 -26.30
CA LEU A 262 -17.19 17.45 -27.58
C LEU A 262 -17.68 16.30 -28.46
N LEU A 263 -17.89 15.12 -27.86
CA LEU A 263 -18.47 13.99 -28.58
C LEU A 263 -19.92 14.29 -29.03
N GLY A 264 -20.68 15.01 -28.21
CA GLY A 264 -22.00 15.54 -28.56
C GLY A 264 -21.97 16.53 -29.72
N ILE A 265 -20.97 17.40 -29.79
CA ILE A 265 -20.74 18.30 -30.95
C ILE A 265 -20.36 17.50 -32.19
N LEU A 266 -19.52 16.47 -32.06
CA LEU A 266 -19.20 15.61 -33.19
C LEU A 266 -20.45 14.91 -33.73
N PHE A 267 -21.32 14.42 -32.83
CA PHE A 267 -22.59 13.83 -33.22
C PHE A 267 -23.58 14.84 -33.81
N LEU A 268 -23.59 16.09 -33.32
CA LEU A 268 -24.33 17.18 -33.93
C LEU A 268 -23.91 17.37 -35.39
N ILE A 269 -22.60 17.39 -35.66
CA ILE A 269 -22.07 17.53 -37.02
C ILE A 269 -22.50 16.34 -37.89
N LEU A 270 -22.47 15.12 -37.35
CA LEU A 270 -22.78 13.90 -38.09
C LEU A 270 -24.30 13.72 -38.34
N PHE A 271 -25.15 14.04 -37.38
CA PHE A 271 -26.59 13.72 -37.41
C PHE A 271 -27.50 14.95 -37.54
N LYS A 272 -26.94 16.18 -37.58
CA LYS A 272 -27.66 17.46 -37.73
C LYS A 272 -28.76 17.74 -36.71
N THR A 273 -28.83 17.01 -35.59
CA THR A 273 -29.81 17.23 -34.52
C THR A 273 -29.13 17.72 -33.25
N PHE A 274 -29.14 19.04 -33.02
CA PHE A 274 -28.73 19.59 -31.72
C PHE A 274 -29.92 19.72 -30.79
N THR A 275 -30.01 18.84 -29.81
CA THR A 275 -30.97 19.02 -28.72
C THR A 275 -30.24 19.60 -27.51
N ILE A 276 -30.82 20.64 -26.90
CA ILE A 276 -30.47 21.13 -25.55
C ILE A 276 -30.37 19.97 -24.53
N GLN A 277 -31.03 18.85 -24.83
CA GLN A 277 -30.96 17.61 -24.09
C GLN A 277 -29.54 17.02 -23.96
N ILE A 278 -28.65 17.17 -24.95
CA ILE A 278 -27.25 16.71 -24.84
C ILE A 278 -26.54 17.44 -23.69
N LEU A 279 -26.69 18.76 -23.60
CA LEU A 279 -26.11 19.55 -22.52
C LEU A 279 -26.65 19.10 -21.15
N ILE A 280 -27.97 18.88 -21.05
CA ILE A 280 -28.60 18.39 -19.82
C ILE A 280 -28.09 16.98 -19.46
N PHE A 281 -27.94 16.10 -20.44
CA PHE A 281 -27.39 14.76 -20.26
C PHE A 281 -25.94 14.81 -19.77
N SER A 282 -25.08 15.61 -20.42
CA SER A 282 -23.69 15.81 -20.06
C SER A 282 -23.51 16.37 -18.64
N ILE A 283 -24.35 17.33 -18.23
CA ILE A 283 -24.33 17.88 -16.86
C ILE A 283 -24.70 16.79 -15.84
N LYS A 284 -25.77 16.02 -16.08
CA LYS A 284 -26.16 14.92 -15.20
C LYS A 284 -25.06 13.85 -15.09
N LEU A 285 -24.56 13.42 -16.24
CA LEU A 285 -23.47 12.46 -16.35
C LEU A 285 -22.23 12.92 -15.58
N TRP A 286 -21.86 14.18 -15.72
CA TRP A 286 -20.75 14.80 -15.01
C TRP A 286 -20.97 14.77 -13.50
N CYS A 287 -22.13 15.20 -13.00
CA CYS A 287 -22.47 15.20 -11.57
C CYS A 287 -22.42 13.78 -10.96
N PHE A 288 -22.97 12.78 -11.66
CA PHE A 288 -22.95 11.40 -11.18
C PHE A 288 -21.56 10.78 -11.21
N THR A 289 -20.80 11.05 -12.27
CA THR A 289 -19.42 10.60 -12.35
C THR A 289 -18.55 11.26 -11.28
N PHE A 290 -18.74 12.57 -11.04
CA PHE A 290 -18.09 13.28 -9.96
C PHE A 290 -18.32 12.58 -8.61
N ALA A 291 -19.58 12.26 -8.31
CA ALA A 291 -19.96 11.55 -7.10
C ALA A 291 -19.26 10.19 -6.97
N ILE A 292 -19.24 9.39 -8.04
CA ILE A 292 -18.61 8.06 -8.05
C ILE A 292 -17.09 8.14 -7.88
N ILE A 293 -16.43 9.04 -8.61
CA ILE A 293 -14.97 9.24 -8.50
C ILE A 293 -14.62 9.70 -7.09
N PHE A 294 -15.40 10.63 -6.52
CA PHE A 294 -15.21 11.11 -5.17
C PHE A 294 -15.32 10.01 -4.12
N GLN A 295 -16.33 9.14 -4.25
CA GLN A 295 -16.51 8.00 -3.34
C GLN A 295 -15.38 6.99 -3.48
N ASN A 296 -14.95 6.68 -4.71
CA ASN A 296 -13.84 5.76 -4.95
C ASN A 296 -12.54 6.28 -4.33
N LEU A 297 -12.21 7.56 -4.54
CA LEU A 297 -11.01 8.17 -3.95
C LEU A 297 -11.11 8.27 -2.42
N THR A 298 -12.29 8.61 -1.89
CA THR A 298 -12.51 8.71 -0.45
C THR A 298 -12.39 7.35 0.24
N ARG A 299 -12.99 6.30 -0.33
CA ARG A 299 -12.85 4.93 0.17
C ARG A 299 -11.38 4.52 0.24
N ASN A 300 -10.65 4.65 -0.87
CA ASN A 300 -9.25 4.27 -0.93
C ASN A 300 -8.45 5.04 0.13
N ARG A 301 -8.59 6.36 0.17
CA ARG A 301 -7.86 7.22 1.10
C ARG A 301 -8.22 7.02 2.58
N LEU A 302 -9.44 6.61 2.90
CA LEU A 302 -9.80 6.23 4.25
C LEU A 302 -9.07 4.94 4.66
N PHE A 303 -9.06 3.91 3.80
CA PHE A 303 -8.25 2.70 4.07
C PHE A 303 -6.80 3.06 4.36
N GLU A 304 -6.23 3.99 3.60
CA GLU A 304 -4.85 4.45 3.79
C GLU A 304 -4.61 5.12 5.14
N ILE A 305 -5.48 6.05 5.54
CA ILE A 305 -5.41 6.74 6.83
C ILE A 305 -5.53 5.75 7.99
N TYR A 306 -6.37 4.73 7.84
CA TYR A 306 -6.56 3.73 8.89
C TYR A 306 -5.46 2.67 8.91
N PHE A 307 -4.97 2.19 7.77
CA PHE A 307 -3.84 1.25 7.71
C PHE A 307 -2.51 1.88 8.15
N THR A 308 -2.33 3.19 8.00
CA THR A 308 -1.18 3.89 8.60
C THR A 308 -1.25 4.05 10.11
N ARG A 309 -2.41 3.77 10.72
CA ARG A 309 -2.66 3.92 12.16
C ARG A 309 -2.95 2.57 12.81
N GLY A 310 -2.77 2.53 14.12
CA GLY A 310 -3.49 1.56 14.96
C GLY A 310 -2.89 0.17 15.11
N LEU A 311 -1.63 -0.06 14.77
CA LEU A 311 -0.91 -1.21 15.33
C LEU A 311 0.37 -0.74 15.99
N ARG A 312 0.42 -0.85 17.31
CA ARG A 312 1.65 -0.62 18.09
C ARG A 312 1.99 -1.91 18.82
N PHE A 313 2.88 -2.71 18.22
CA PHE A 313 3.43 -3.92 18.84
C PHE A 313 4.08 -3.64 20.21
N THR A 314 4.53 -2.41 20.46
CA THR A 314 5.20 -1.97 21.69
C THR A 314 4.23 -1.62 22.83
N LEU A 315 3.04 -1.12 22.51
CA LEU A 315 2.06 -0.56 23.46
C LEU A 315 0.81 -1.42 23.66
N GLU A 316 0.36 -2.15 22.64
CA GLU A 316 -0.89 -2.91 22.69
C GLU A 316 -0.64 -4.33 23.17
N THR A 317 -1.02 -4.62 24.42
CA THR A 317 -1.53 -5.91 24.95
C THR A 317 -0.78 -7.23 24.64
N PHE A 318 0.39 -7.21 24.01
CA PHE A 318 1.28 -8.36 23.95
C PHE A 318 1.95 -8.61 25.32
N ASN A 319 1.93 -7.61 26.21
CA ASN A 319 2.49 -7.68 27.56
C ASN A 319 1.54 -8.23 28.64
N SER A 320 0.25 -8.46 28.35
CA SER A 320 -0.67 -8.98 29.38
C SER A 320 -0.45 -10.47 29.69
N VAL A 321 0.65 -11.07 29.24
CA VAL A 321 1.19 -12.28 29.85
C VAL A 321 2.01 -11.83 31.07
N THR A 322 1.30 -11.48 32.15
CA THR A 322 1.90 -11.02 33.40
C THR A 322 2.84 -12.08 33.96
N PHE A 323 4.13 -11.74 34.01
CA PHE A 323 5.13 -12.38 34.86
C PHE A 323 4.81 -12.10 36.33
N ASP A 324 3.83 -12.78 36.90
CA ASP A 324 3.63 -12.77 38.35
C ASP A 324 4.62 -13.77 39.00
N SER A 325 5.92 -13.52 38.84
CA SER A 325 6.94 -14.25 39.60
C SER A 325 6.92 -13.87 41.09
N SER A 326 6.19 -12.82 41.48
CA SER A 326 6.05 -12.41 42.88
C SER A 326 5.01 -13.20 43.68
N ASN A 327 4.12 -13.97 43.04
CA ASN A 327 3.09 -14.73 43.78
C ASN A 327 3.55 -16.11 44.28
N SER A 328 4.78 -16.52 44.01
CA SER A 328 5.35 -17.74 44.60
C SER A 328 5.60 -17.65 46.11
N GLN A 329 5.59 -16.43 46.71
CA GLN A 329 5.92 -16.27 48.13
C GLN A 329 4.73 -16.04 49.08
N GLN A 330 3.50 -15.77 48.60
CA GLN A 330 2.37 -15.48 49.50
C GLN A 330 1.39 -16.63 49.79
N GLN A 331 1.55 -17.82 49.18
CA GLN A 331 0.66 -18.96 49.50
C GLN A 331 0.99 -19.73 50.79
N GLN A 332 1.97 -19.32 51.60
CA GLN A 332 2.25 -20.00 52.87
C GLN A 332 1.46 -19.52 54.09
N GLN A 333 0.59 -18.50 54.02
CA GLN A 333 -0.07 -17.95 55.22
C GLN A 333 -1.61 -17.98 55.28
N GLN A 334 -2.31 -18.71 54.41
CA GLN A 334 -3.75 -18.97 54.59
C GLN A 334 -4.06 -20.46 54.74
N GLN A 335 -3.51 -21.07 55.79
CA GLN A 335 -4.14 -22.23 56.41
C GLN A 335 -5.21 -21.73 57.38
N GLN A 336 -6.49 -21.81 56.98
CA GLN A 336 -7.69 -22.01 57.82
C GLN A 336 -8.93 -21.34 57.20
N GLN A 337 -9.38 -21.83 56.04
CA GLN A 337 -10.82 -21.92 55.74
C GLN A 337 -11.03 -23.01 54.65
N PRO A 338 -11.83 -24.07 54.89
CA PRO A 338 -11.76 -25.28 54.07
C PRO A 338 -12.78 -25.37 52.93
N GLN A 339 -12.27 -25.89 51.81
CA GLN A 339 -12.90 -26.75 50.80
C GLN A 339 -13.83 -26.19 49.71
N GLN A 340 -14.59 -25.10 49.87
CA GLN A 340 -15.40 -24.62 48.73
C GLN A 340 -14.65 -23.71 47.73
N GLN A 341 -13.58 -23.02 48.15
CA GLN A 341 -12.76 -22.21 47.22
C GLN A 341 -11.71 -23.01 46.44
N GLN A 342 -11.37 -24.24 46.86
CA GLN A 342 -10.38 -25.07 46.15
C GLN A 342 -10.87 -25.55 44.77
N GLN A 343 -12.19 -25.73 44.56
CA GLN A 343 -12.69 -26.11 43.24
C GLN A 343 -12.72 -24.95 42.23
N GLN A 344 -12.97 -23.71 42.67
CA GLN A 344 -12.90 -22.56 41.76
C GLN A 344 -11.46 -22.17 41.40
N GLN A 345 -10.49 -22.37 42.30
CA GLN A 345 -9.07 -22.14 41.96
C GLN A 345 -8.48 -23.21 41.02
N GLN A 346 -9.01 -24.44 40.99
CA GLN A 346 -8.54 -25.46 40.03
C GLN A 346 -9.03 -25.20 38.60
N GLN A 347 -10.16 -24.52 38.39
CA GLN A 347 -10.67 -24.27 37.04
C GLN A 347 -9.97 -23.11 36.32
N THR A 348 -9.38 -22.16 37.01
CA THR A 348 -8.59 -21.08 36.37
C THR A 348 -7.15 -21.48 36.07
N LEU A 349 -6.67 -22.63 36.56
CA LEU A 349 -5.27 -23.03 36.45
C LEU A 349 -4.87 -23.64 35.09
N PHE A 350 -5.80 -23.81 34.15
CA PHE A 350 -5.55 -24.55 32.89
C PHE A 350 -5.51 -23.71 31.62
N ASP A 351 -5.49 -22.38 31.72
CA ASP A 351 -5.18 -21.56 30.54
C ASP A 351 -3.66 -21.58 30.31
N ASN A 352 -3.14 -22.75 29.92
CA ASN A 352 -1.73 -23.08 29.64
C ASN A 352 -1.23 -22.28 28.42
N LYS A 353 -1.10 -20.95 28.58
CA LYS A 353 -0.45 -20.09 27.60
C LYS A 353 1.04 -20.05 27.93
N PRO A 354 1.93 -20.27 26.95
CA PRO A 354 3.36 -20.13 27.19
C PRO A 354 3.67 -18.69 27.61
N ILE A 355 4.52 -18.56 28.62
CA ILE A 355 5.05 -17.26 29.05
C ILE A 355 6.06 -16.81 27.99
N ILE A 356 5.81 -15.66 27.35
CA ILE A 356 6.74 -15.09 26.38
C ILE A 356 7.70 -14.17 27.13
N GLU A 357 8.93 -14.63 27.36
CA GLU A 357 10.00 -13.85 28.01
C GLU A 357 10.46 -12.64 27.20
N ASN A 358 10.41 -12.74 25.86
CA ASN A 358 10.85 -11.67 24.99
C ASN A 358 9.71 -10.75 24.55
N GLY A 359 9.58 -9.61 25.24
CA GLY A 359 8.59 -8.59 24.90
C GLY A 359 8.79 -7.94 23.52
N SER A 360 9.92 -8.17 22.85
CA SER A 360 10.26 -7.66 21.52
C SER A 360 9.98 -8.66 20.40
N ILE A 361 9.52 -9.88 20.71
CA ILE A 361 9.35 -10.94 19.71
C ILE A 361 8.35 -10.58 18.60
N PHE A 362 7.25 -9.91 18.95
CA PHE A 362 6.26 -9.45 17.97
C PHE A 362 6.76 -8.27 17.15
N LEU A 363 7.58 -7.40 17.74
CA LEU A 363 8.25 -6.32 17.04
C LEU A 363 9.22 -6.87 16.00
N LEU A 364 10.05 -7.85 16.39
CA LEU A 364 10.94 -8.57 15.47
C LEU A 364 10.13 -9.22 14.36
N LYS A 365 9.08 -9.98 14.69
CA LYS A 365 8.25 -10.64 13.68
C LYS A 365 7.61 -9.65 12.71
N ALA A 366 7.23 -8.47 13.18
CA ALA A 366 6.75 -7.40 12.30
C ALA A 366 7.85 -6.89 11.36
N ILE A 367 9.04 -6.57 11.90
CA ILE A 367 10.21 -6.10 11.13
C ILE A 367 10.66 -7.12 10.08
N TYR A 368 10.57 -8.42 10.38
CA TYR A 368 10.88 -9.52 9.48
C TYR A 368 9.71 -9.95 8.57
N SER A 369 8.56 -9.29 8.64
CA SER A 369 7.41 -9.68 7.83
C SER A 369 7.67 -9.46 6.35
N CYS A 370 7.26 -10.44 5.53
CA CYS A 370 7.22 -10.30 4.07
C CYS A 370 6.12 -9.32 3.60
N ASP A 371 5.13 -9.02 4.44
CA ASP A 371 4.11 -8.01 4.14
C ASP A 371 4.72 -6.61 4.38
N PRO A 372 4.93 -5.81 3.32
CA PRO A 372 5.62 -4.52 3.43
C PRO A 372 4.87 -3.53 4.34
N LEU A 373 3.54 -3.67 4.47
CA LEU A 373 2.75 -2.84 5.37
C LEU A 373 3.02 -3.20 6.84
N ILE A 374 3.09 -4.50 7.15
CA ILE A 374 3.40 -4.98 8.51
C ILE A 374 4.85 -4.61 8.86
N GLN A 375 5.78 -4.78 7.93
CA GLN A 375 7.17 -4.38 8.10
C GLN A 375 7.30 -2.87 8.34
N ALA A 376 6.59 -2.03 7.58
CA ALA A 376 6.57 -0.59 7.80
C ALA A 376 6.02 -0.23 9.19
N LEU A 377 4.98 -0.92 9.67
CA LEU A 377 4.45 -0.74 11.02
C LEU A 377 5.44 -1.18 12.10
N GLY A 378 6.14 -2.31 11.89
CA GLY A 378 7.20 -2.78 12.78
C GLY A 378 8.32 -1.75 12.94
N TRP A 379 8.82 -1.20 11.84
CA TRP A 379 9.85 -0.16 11.88
C TRP A 379 9.37 1.15 12.51
N LYS A 380 8.15 1.58 12.22
CA LYS A 380 7.54 2.77 12.82
C LYS A 380 7.36 2.61 14.33
N ASP A 381 6.99 1.42 14.79
CA ASP A 381 6.84 1.14 16.20
C ASP A 381 8.20 1.04 16.91
N PHE A 382 9.22 0.52 16.22
CA PHE A 382 10.60 0.59 16.70
C PHE A 382 11.10 2.04 16.82
N LEU A 383 10.71 2.95 15.91
CA LEU A 383 11.02 4.38 16.05
C LEU A 383 10.42 4.94 17.34
N HIS A 384 9.15 4.63 17.59
CA HIS A 384 8.45 5.09 18.78
C HIS A 384 9.13 4.57 20.06
N LEU A 385 9.48 3.28 20.09
CA LEU A 385 10.26 2.68 21.17
C LEU A 385 11.58 3.44 21.37
N SER A 386 12.31 3.65 20.28
CA SER A 386 13.64 4.28 20.29
C SER A 386 13.57 5.71 20.83
N LYS A 387 12.58 6.50 20.43
CA LYS A 387 12.44 7.90 20.89
C LYS A 387 11.84 8.02 22.29
N TYR A 388 10.84 7.22 22.63
CA TYR A 388 9.95 7.55 23.75
C TYR A 388 9.85 6.49 24.85
N SER A 389 10.31 5.25 24.63
CA SER A 389 10.13 4.16 25.60
C SER A 389 11.46 3.72 26.23
N GLN A 390 11.92 4.48 27.24
CA GLN A 390 13.14 4.15 27.98
C GLN A 390 13.14 2.73 28.57
N PRO A 391 12.09 2.23 29.27
CA PRO A 391 12.12 0.87 29.83
C PRO A 391 12.32 -0.23 28.79
N ARG A 392 11.74 -0.05 27.59
CA ARG A 392 11.89 -1.00 26.48
C ARG A 392 13.26 -0.92 25.83
N ARG A 393 13.85 0.28 25.72
CA ARG A 393 15.24 0.43 25.28
C ARG A 393 16.19 -0.26 26.24
N THR A 394 16.06 -0.01 27.54
CA THR A 394 16.86 -0.67 28.58
C THR A 394 16.75 -2.19 28.50
N TYR A 395 15.56 -2.74 28.25
CA TYR A 395 15.37 -4.16 28.01
C TYR A 395 16.18 -4.65 26.79
N LEU A 396 16.09 -3.96 25.66
CA LEU A 396 16.85 -4.30 24.45
C LEU A 396 18.37 -4.24 24.66
N TYR A 397 18.86 -3.26 25.44
CA TYR A 397 20.29 -3.17 25.76
C TYR A 397 20.74 -4.27 26.72
N ARG A 398 19.89 -4.63 27.69
CA ARG A 398 20.14 -5.73 28.63
C ARG A 398 20.28 -7.07 27.90
N GLU A 399 19.46 -7.33 26.89
CA GLU A 399 19.63 -8.54 26.06
C GLU A 399 21.02 -8.60 25.41
N MET A 400 21.65 -7.45 25.11
CA MET A 400 23.01 -7.42 24.59
C MET A 400 24.07 -7.68 25.66
N SER A 401 23.84 -7.23 26.91
CA SER A 401 24.77 -7.46 28.02
C SER A 401 24.74 -8.91 28.51
N GLU A 402 23.57 -9.57 28.46
CA GLU A 402 23.38 -10.95 28.92
C GLU A 402 24.00 -12.00 27.98
N LEU A 403 24.67 -11.59 26.90
CA LEU A 403 25.34 -12.47 25.93
C LEU A 403 24.43 -13.56 25.35
N LEU A 404 23.14 -13.26 25.17
CA LEU A 404 22.24 -14.15 24.46
C LEU A 404 22.76 -14.39 23.04
N ASP A 405 22.61 -15.62 22.50
CA ASP A 405 23.18 -16.04 21.21
C ASP A 405 22.87 -15.06 20.06
N GLN A 406 21.72 -14.37 20.12
CA GLN A 406 21.33 -13.33 19.17
C GLN A 406 20.41 -12.28 19.83
N PRO A 407 20.95 -11.19 20.39
CA PRO A 407 20.16 -10.08 20.94
C PRO A 407 19.21 -9.50 19.90
N SER A 408 18.04 -9.03 20.32
CA SER A 408 17.03 -8.49 19.39
C SER A 408 17.56 -7.31 18.58
N ILE A 409 18.38 -6.44 19.18
CA ILE A 409 19.03 -5.32 18.48
C ILE A 409 19.87 -5.81 17.30
N LEU A 410 20.68 -6.85 17.48
CA LEU A 410 21.53 -7.36 16.39
C LEU A 410 20.70 -7.94 15.24
N LYS A 411 19.57 -8.58 15.53
CA LYS A 411 18.62 -9.02 14.50
C LYS A 411 18.03 -7.83 13.74
N ILE A 412 17.60 -6.79 14.46
CA ILE A 412 17.06 -5.56 13.84
C ILE A 412 18.10 -4.91 12.92
N ILE A 413 19.34 -4.75 13.38
CA ILE A 413 20.43 -4.18 12.56
C ILE A 413 20.68 -5.02 11.32
N ARG A 414 20.70 -6.36 11.45
CA ARG A 414 20.87 -7.26 10.31
C ARG A 414 19.75 -7.10 9.28
N GLN A 415 18.49 -7.01 9.72
CA GLN A 415 17.37 -6.78 8.80
C GLN A 415 17.50 -5.43 8.07
N TYR A 416 17.97 -4.39 8.77
CA TYR A 416 18.28 -3.11 8.15
C TYR A 416 19.39 -3.23 7.09
N GLU A 417 20.50 -3.89 7.41
CA GLU A 417 21.61 -4.14 6.47
C GLU A 417 21.10 -4.89 5.23
N ASP A 418 20.30 -5.94 5.42
CA ASP A 418 19.71 -6.74 4.32
C ASP A 418 18.82 -5.87 3.41
N GLN A 419 18.00 -4.99 3.99
CA GLN A 419 17.15 -4.06 3.21
C GLN A 419 17.95 -3.02 2.43
N ILE A 420 18.99 -2.43 3.04
CA ILE A 420 19.87 -1.46 2.35
C ILE A 420 20.65 -2.15 1.23
N ASN A 421 21.15 -3.36 1.48
CA ASN A 421 21.89 -4.13 0.49
C ASN A 421 21.00 -4.55 -0.68
N ASP A 422 19.76 -5.00 -0.44
CA ASP A 422 18.79 -5.29 -1.49
C ASP A 422 18.48 -4.05 -2.35
N LEU A 423 18.29 -2.89 -1.72
CA LEU A 423 18.11 -1.63 -2.43
C LEU A 423 19.36 -1.25 -3.24
N SER A 424 20.55 -1.37 -2.63
CA SER A 424 21.83 -1.08 -3.27
C SER A 424 22.06 -1.94 -4.50
N LEU A 425 21.78 -3.25 -4.42
CA LEU A 425 21.88 -4.17 -5.55
C LEU A 425 20.93 -3.80 -6.68
N LYS A 426 19.69 -3.41 -6.37
CA LYS A 426 18.71 -2.95 -7.37
C LYS A 426 19.14 -1.65 -8.04
N LEU A 427 19.67 -0.70 -7.27
CA LEU A 427 20.12 0.60 -7.77
C LEU A 427 21.46 0.54 -8.52
N SER A 428 22.34 -0.42 -8.17
CA SER A 428 23.65 -0.61 -8.81
C SER A 428 23.58 -1.40 -10.11
N CYS A 429 22.40 -1.92 -10.49
CA CYS A 429 22.27 -2.69 -11.71
C CYS A 429 22.58 -1.81 -12.93
N PRO A 430 23.56 -2.18 -13.79
CA PRO A 430 23.93 -1.38 -14.96
C PRO A 430 22.75 -1.18 -15.91
N ARG A 431 22.66 0.00 -16.52
CA ARG A 431 21.60 0.33 -17.48
C ARG A 431 21.57 -0.65 -18.67
N GLU A 432 22.75 -1.08 -19.12
CA GLU A 432 22.95 -2.01 -20.23
C GLU A 432 22.26 -3.36 -19.97
N TYR A 433 22.13 -3.77 -18.71
CA TYR A 433 21.40 -4.98 -18.34
C TYR A 433 19.93 -4.88 -18.77
N TYR A 434 19.26 -3.77 -18.45
CA TYR A 434 17.86 -3.56 -18.81
C TYR A 434 17.66 -3.23 -20.29
N GLU A 435 18.60 -2.53 -20.91
CA GLU A 435 18.57 -2.28 -22.36
C GLU A 435 18.76 -3.57 -23.16
N SER A 436 19.63 -4.48 -22.69
CA SER A 436 19.83 -5.79 -23.31
C SER A 436 18.58 -6.67 -23.20
N LEU A 437 17.86 -6.61 -22.08
CA LEU A 437 16.56 -7.28 -21.91
C LEU A 437 15.51 -6.74 -22.89
N ASN A 438 15.51 -5.43 -23.15
CA ASN A 438 14.58 -4.81 -24.08
C ASN A 438 14.93 -5.08 -25.55
N SER A 439 16.23 -5.12 -25.88
CA SER A 439 16.72 -5.31 -27.25
C SER A 439 16.87 -6.79 -27.67
N GLY A 440 17.12 -7.69 -26.72
CA GLY A 440 17.34 -9.12 -26.95
C GLY A 440 16.14 -9.86 -27.55
N ASN A 441 14.93 -9.32 -27.42
CA ASN A 441 13.73 -9.89 -28.03
C ASN A 441 13.57 -9.59 -29.53
N ILE A 442 14.41 -8.73 -30.13
CA ILE A 442 14.25 -8.34 -31.54
C ILE A 442 15.22 -9.10 -32.45
N LYS A 443 16.46 -9.37 -32.03
CA LYS A 443 17.47 -9.94 -32.94
C LYS A 443 17.46 -11.47 -33.09
N LYS A 444 16.82 -12.23 -32.19
CA LYS A 444 16.88 -13.70 -32.24
C LYS A 444 15.90 -14.37 -33.21
N GLU A 445 14.94 -13.65 -33.80
CA GLU A 445 13.99 -14.26 -34.75
C GLU A 445 14.45 -14.21 -36.22
N ASP A 446 15.32 -13.28 -36.63
CA ASP A 446 15.69 -13.16 -38.05
C ASP A 446 16.79 -14.13 -38.51
N ASP A 447 17.68 -14.57 -37.61
CA ASP A 447 18.81 -15.42 -38.01
C ASP A 447 18.47 -16.92 -38.05
N LYS A 448 17.38 -17.37 -37.42
CA LYS A 448 17.03 -18.81 -37.42
C LYS A 448 16.43 -19.32 -38.72
N ASN A 449 16.17 -18.44 -39.70
CA ASN A 449 15.62 -18.82 -41.00
C ASN A 449 16.63 -18.78 -42.16
N LYS A 450 17.92 -18.54 -41.91
CA LYS A 450 18.95 -18.64 -42.95
C LYS A 450 20.08 -19.60 -42.52
N ASN A 451 20.22 -20.68 -43.29
CA ASN A 451 21.34 -21.63 -43.31
C ASN A 451 21.34 -22.80 -42.33
N SER A 452 20.35 -23.69 -42.52
CA SER A 452 20.61 -25.13 -42.55
C SER A 452 21.49 -25.49 -43.76
N ASN A 453 22.81 -25.29 -43.67
CA ASN A 453 23.87 -26.01 -44.42
C ASN A 453 25.22 -25.30 -44.24
N ASN A 454 26.03 -25.67 -43.24
CA ASN A 454 27.41 -26.06 -43.51
C ASN A 454 28.07 -26.72 -42.30
N ASN A 455 28.93 -27.68 -42.61
CA ASN A 455 29.44 -28.75 -41.78
C ASN A 455 30.98 -28.57 -41.68
N ASN A 456 31.52 -28.16 -40.53
CA ASN A 456 32.92 -28.34 -40.08
C ASN A 456 33.13 -27.55 -38.76
N ASN A 457 33.23 -28.16 -37.59
CA ASN A 457 34.31 -28.98 -37.00
C ASN A 457 35.53 -28.17 -36.50
N ASN A 458 35.88 -28.45 -35.23
CA ASN A 458 37.11 -28.16 -34.47
C ASN A 458 37.31 -26.72 -33.94
N ASN A 459 37.79 -26.40 -32.73
CA ASN A 459 37.99 -27.03 -31.42
C ASN A 459 38.70 -25.95 -30.56
N ASN A 460 38.53 -26.01 -29.23
CA ASN A 460 39.52 -25.68 -28.18
C ASN A 460 39.19 -24.54 -27.18
N ASN A 461 38.84 -24.98 -25.95
CA ASN A 461 39.31 -24.52 -24.62
C ASN A 461 38.98 -23.10 -24.10
N ASN A 462 38.69 -22.84 -22.82
CA ASN A 462 38.72 -23.65 -21.59
C ASN A 462 37.98 -22.88 -20.45
N ASN A 463 37.12 -23.59 -19.71
CA ASN A 463 36.99 -23.61 -18.24
C ASN A 463 36.69 -22.32 -17.42
N ASN A 464 35.45 -22.17 -16.94
CA ASN A 464 35.19 -22.24 -15.49
C ASN A 464 33.77 -22.76 -15.19
N ASN A 465 33.72 -23.75 -14.31
CA ASN A 465 32.70 -24.79 -14.17
C ASN A 465 32.27 -24.86 -12.69
N ASN A 466 31.01 -24.52 -12.37
CA ASN A 466 30.23 -24.98 -11.20
C ASN A 466 28.90 -24.19 -11.14
N ASN A 467 27.70 -24.72 -10.92
CA ASN A 467 27.29 -26.05 -10.49
C ASN A 467 25.91 -26.40 -11.09
N ASN A 468 25.80 -27.67 -11.41
CA ASN A 468 24.80 -28.44 -12.13
C ASN A 468 23.54 -28.71 -11.28
N ASN A 469 22.36 -28.28 -11.73
CA ASN A 469 21.11 -28.99 -11.43
C ASN A 469 20.10 -28.77 -12.56
N ASN A 470 20.30 -29.48 -13.67
CA ASN A 470 19.38 -29.46 -14.80
C ASN A 470 19.04 -30.91 -15.17
N ASN A 471 18.00 -31.47 -14.55
CA ASN A 471 17.47 -32.77 -14.98
C ASN A 471 15.95 -32.67 -15.24
N ASN A 472 15.66 -32.52 -16.54
CA ASN A 472 14.57 -33.16 -17.28
C ASN A 472 13.11 -32.80 -16.93
N ASN A 473 12.59 -31.74 -17.55
CA ASN A 473 11.15 -31.62 -17.81
C ASN A 473 10.91 -30.93 -19.17
N ASN A 474 11.18 -31.64 -20.27
CA ASN A 474 11.31 -31.07 -21.62
C ASN A 474 10.13 -31.40 -22.58
N SER A 475 8.87 -31.47 -22.14
CA SER A 475 7.78 -31.80 -23.10
C SER A 475 6.49 -30.96 -23.08
N ASN A 476 6.39 -29.86 -22.32
CA ASN A 476 5.13 -29.09 -22.30
C ASN A 476 5.25 -27.58 -22.57
N ASN A 477 6.37 -27.12 -23.15
CA ASN A 477 6.63 -25.69 -23.33
C ASN A 477 6.10 -25.07 -24.63
N ASN A 478 5.50 -25.86 -25.54
CA ASN A 478 5.03 -25.32 -26.83
C ASN A 478 3.82 -24.37 -26.69
N ASN A 479 2.88 -24.64 -25.78
CA ASN A 479 1.68 -23.81 -25.63
C ASN A 479 1.98 -22.42 -25.05
N ASN A 480 2.96 -22.31 -24.16
CA ASN A 480 3.36 -21.02 -23.60
C ASN A 480 3.95 -20.10 -24.69
N SER A 481 4.65 -20.66 -25.68
CA SER A 481 5.25 -19.86 -26.76
C SER A 481 4.23 -19.08 -27.59
N ILE A 482 3.04 -19.64 -27.81
CA ILE A 482 1.98 -18.99 -28.60
C ILE A 482 1.38 -17.81 -27.84
N ILE A 483 1.09 -17.97 -26.56
CA ILE A 483 0.54 -16.90 -25.71
C ILE A 483 1.52 -15.72 -25.62
N PHE A 484 2.82 -16.01 -25.43
CA PHE A 484 3.86 -14.97 -25.42
C PHE A 484 3.98 -14.24 -26.78
N LYS A 485 3.87 -14.97 -27.90
CA LYS A 485 3.89 -14.34 -29.24
C LYS A 485 2.69 -13.44 -29.51
N ILE A 486 1.49 -13.88 -29.13
CA ILE A 486 0.27 -13.06 -29.26
C ILE A 486 0.38 -11.79 -28.40
N GLY A 487 0.86 -11.92 -27.15
CA GLY A 487 1.09 -10.78 -26.26
C GLY A 487 2.06 -9.75 -26.85
N ASN A 488 3.19 -10.19 -27.41
CA ASN A 488 4.19 -9.29 -27.99
C ASN A 488 3.69 -8.57 -29.25
N ASN A 489 2.89 -9.23 -30.10
CA ASN A 489 2.33 -8.61 -31.30
C ASN A 489 1.25 -7.58 -30.94
N ILE A 490 0.37 -7.91 -29.99
CA ILE A 490 -0.63 -6.97 -29.47
C ILE A 490 0.07 -5.76 -28.84
N GLU A 491 1.13 -5.95 -28.06
CA GLU A 491 1.91 -4.86 -27.47
C GLU A 491 2.50 -3.93 -28.54
N LYS A 492 3.10 -4.48 -29.61
CA LYS A 492 3.64 -3.67 -30.72
C LYS A 492 2.56 -2.87 -31.45
N ILE A 493 1.39 -3.48 -31.70
CA ILE A 493 0.25 -2.79 -32.34
C ILE A 493 -0.28 -1.70 -31.42
N ILE A 494 -0.53 -1.98 -30.15
CA ILE A 494 -1.02 -0.99 -29.17
C ILE A 494 -0.03 0.17 -29.06
N LYS A 495 1.28 -0.08 -28.95
CA LYS A 495 2.30 0.98 -28.89
C LYS A 495 2.32 1.82 -30.16
N LYS A 496 2.29 1.21 -31.35
CA LYS A 496 2.28 1.94 -32.63
C LYS A 496 1.01 2.79 -32.77
N THR A 497 -0.14 2.25 -32.40
CA THR A 497 -1.43 2.94 -32.45
C THR A 497 -1.51 4.06 -31.42
N LEU A 498 -1.05 3.85 -30.18
CA LEU A 498 -0.98 4.89 -29.15
C LEU A 498 -0.02 6.01 -29.55
N ASN A 499 1.17 5.68 -30.06
CA ASN A 499 2.12 6.69 -30.55
C ASN A 499 1.55 7.47 -31.73
N PHE A 500 0.82 6.81 -32.64
CA PHE A 500 0.16 7.46 -33.77
C PHE A 500 -0.99 8.39 -33.34
N ILE A 501 -1.86 7.93 -32.44
CA ILE A 501 -3.04 8.70 -31.98
C ILE A 501 -2.61 9.88 -31.09
N SER A 502 -1.69 9.65 -30.16
CA SER A 502 -1.32 10.67 -29.17
C SER A 502 -0.23 11.62 -29.66
N GLY A 503 0.58 11.21 -30.65
CA GLY A 503 1.84 11.90 -31.00
C GLY A 503 2.90 11.84 -29.89
N VAL A 504 2.60 11.19 -28.76
CA VAL A 504 3.52 11.03 -27.63
C VAL A 504 4.28 9.72 -27.84
N LYS A 505 5.60 9.79 -27.97
CA LYS A 505 6.44 8.60 -27.89
C LYS A 505 6.42 8.10 -26.45
N PHE A 506 5.74 6.99 -26.20
CA PHE A 506 5.88 6.26 -24.94
C PHE A 506 7.21 5.50 -24.92
N ASP A 507 8.31 6.22 -24.73
CA ASP A 507 9.61 5.60 -24.48
C ASP A 507 9.60 5.06 -23.04
N TYR A 508 9.18 3.80 -22.93
CA TYR A 508 9.20 3.06 -21.68
C TYR A 508 10.65 2.69 -21.35
N ASN A 509 11.29 3.50 -20.51
CA ASN A 509 12.62 3.18 -19.99
C ASN A 509 12.49 2.14 -18.86
N LEU A 510 12.69 0.87 -19.19
CA LEU A 510 12.64 -0.24 -18.23
C LEU A 510 13.56 -0.01 -17.03
N TYR A 511 14.79 0.48 -17.28
CA TYR A 511 15.75 0.80 -16.22
C TYR A 511 15.20 1.81 -15.22
N GLU A 512 14.56 2.87 -15.72
CA GLU A 512 13.99 3.91 -14.87
C GLU A 512 12.78 3.40 -14.08
N CYS A 513 11.94 2.54 -14.67
CA CYS A 513 10.86 1.88 -13.95
C CYS A 513 11.38 1.01 -12.81
N GLU A 514 12.46 0.27 -13.02
CA GLU A 514 13.07 -0.59 -12.02
C GLU A 514 13.71 0.22 -10.89
N ILE A 515 14.41 1.31 -11.19
CA ILE A 515 14.88 2.27 -10.18
C ILE A 515 13.72 2.80 -9.36
N ARG A 516 12.65 3.24 -10.02
CA ARG A 516 11.47 3.74 -9.31
C ARG A 516 10.87 2.65 -8.43
N GLN A 517 10.71 1.43 -8.94
CA GLN A 517 10.19 0.30 -8.17
C GLN A 517 11.07 0.00 -6.95
N ALA A 518 12.40 0.03 -7.10
CA ALA A 518 13.34 -0.13 -6.00
C ALA A 518 13.12 0.96 -4.93
N LEU A 519 12.98 2.22 -5.36
CA LEU A 519 12.70 3.36 -4.46
C LEU A 519 11.31 3.31 -3.84
N SER A 520 10.36 2.62 -4.48
CA SER A 520 8.96 2.59 -4.06
C SER A 520 8.69 1.87 -2.75
N ASN A 521 9.59 0.94 -2.41
CA ASN A 521 9.52 0.13 -1.21
C ASN A 521 10.45 0.68 -0.11
N THR A 522 10.95 1.91 -0.27
CA THR A 522 11.92 2.49 0.67
C THR A 522 11.30 2.97 1.97
N GLN A 523 9.97 2.93 2.18
CA GLN A 523 9.41 3.44 3.43
C GLN A 523 9.93 2.70 4.66
N SER A 524 9.93 1.36 4.60
CA SER A 524 10.47 0.54 5.68
C SER A 524 11.94 0.87 5.93
N ILE A 525 12.69 1.16 4.86
CA ILE A 525 14.08 1.60 4.93
C ILE A 525 14.21 2.98 5.58
N LEU A 526 13.44 3.98 5.16
CA LEU A 526 13.43 5.31 5.77
C LEU A 526 13.10 5.24 7.26
N TRP A 527 12.07 4.48 7.63
CA TRP A 527 11.73 4.25 9.03
C TRP A 527 12.85 3.51 9.76
N SER A 528 13.47 2.50 9.16
CA SER A 528 14.60 1.80 9.79
C SER A 528 15.78 2.72 10.05
N ILE A 529 16.08 3.64 9.11
CA ILE A 529 17.13 4.65 9.24
C ILE A 529 16.81 5.56 10.42
N GLU A 530 15.59 6.12 10.45
CA GLU A 530 15.17 7.00 11.54
C GLU A 530 15.15 6.28 12.88
N SER A 531 14.68 5.03 12.93
CA SER A 531 14.54 4.25 14.17
C SER A 531 15.89 3.92 14.78
N ILE A 532 16.81 3.38 13.97
CA ILE A 532 18.13 2.99 14.45
C ILE A 532 18.95 4.23 14.82
N GLY A 533 18.94 5.28 13.99
CA GLY A 533 19.63 6.52 14.33
C GLY A 533 19.05 7.18 15.59
N SER A 534 17.73 7.17 15.77
CA SER A 534 17.10 7.65 17.00
C SER A 534 17.45 6.80 18.22
N LEU A 535 17.62 5.48 18.07
CA LEU A 535 18.06 4.59 19.15
C LEU A 535 19.47 4.98 19.60
N ILE A 536 20.40 5.13 18.65
CA ILE A 536 21.79 5.50 18.91
C ILE A 536 21.88 6.87 19.59
N VAL A 537 21.15 7.87 19.06
CA VAL A 537 21.12 9.22 19.64
C VAL A 537 20.50 9.20 21.04
N SER A 538 19.41 8.45 21.24
CA SER A 538 18.75 8.35 22.56
C SER A 538 19.63 7.66 23.59
N ALA A 539 20.41 6.66 23.17
CA ALA A 539 21.35 5.96 24.04
C ALA A 539 22.40 6.90 24.63
N GLN A 540 22.91 7.85 23.83
CA GLN A 540 23.91 8.82 24.29
C GLN A 540 23.32 9.94 25.16
N ILE A 541 22.07 10.37 24.87
CA ILE A 541 21.45 11.52 25.55
C ILE A 541 20.76 11.11 26.86
N ASN A 542 20.03 9.99 26.85
CA ASN A 542 19.07 9.66 27.91
C ASN A 542 19.41 8.38 28.69
N ASP A 543 20.31 7.54 28.19
CA ASP A 543 20.59 6.23 28.75
C ASP A 543 22.00 6.16 29.38
N ASP A 544 22.28 5.12 30.16
CA ASP A 544 23.52 5.03 30.95
C ASP A 544 24.77 4.84 30.07
N ARG A 545 25.94 5.29 30.55
CA ARG A 545 27.23 5.14 29.84
C ARG A 545 27.53 3.70 29.41
N GLU A 546 27.15 2.72 30.24
CA GLU A 546 27.30 1.29 29.93
C GLU A 546 26.54 0.89 28.65
N THR A 547 25.38 1.49 28.40
CA THR A 547 24.60 1.28 27.19
C THR A 547 25.40 1.68 25.95
N MET A 548 26.05 2.85 25.98
CA MET A 548 26.87 3.30 24.87
C MET A 548 28.12 2.43 24.68
N GLU A 549 28.75 1.98 25.76
CA GLU A 549 29.86 1.03 25.70
C GLU A 549 29.43 -0.30 25.06
N LEU A 550 28.23 -0.80 25.35
CA LEU A 550 27.65 -1.96 24.69
C LEU A 550 27.39 -1.71 23.20
N LEU A 551 26.81 -0.58 22.82
CA LEU A 551 26.58 -0.24 21.41
C LEU A 551 27.88 -0.16 20.61
N HIS A 552 28.94 0.42 21.19
CA HIS A 552 30.28 0.45 20.59
C HIS A 552 30.93 -0.93 20.52
N ARG A 553 30.80 -1.74 21.58
CA ARG A 553 31.32 -3.13 21.62
C ARG A 553 30.75 -3.98 20.50
N TYR A 554 29.47 -3.81 20.17
CA TYR A 554 28.80 -4.50 19.07
C TYR A 554 28.87 -3.77 17.73
N GLN A 555 29.61 -2.64 17.67
CA GLN A 555 29.78 -1.81 16.47
C GLN A 555 28.46 -1.36 15.83
N ILE A 556 27.42 -1.15 16.66
CA ILE A 556 26.09 -0.75 16.19
C ILE A 556 26.14 0.54 15.37
N PRO A 557 26.87 1.60 15.79
CA PRO A 557 27.01 2.82 14.99
C PRO A 557 27.61 2.56 13.61
N GLN A 558 28.64 1.72 13.51
CA GLN A 558 29.32 1.41 12.25
C GLN A 558 28.42 0.58 11.32
N LYS A 559 27.78 -0.46 11.83
CA LYS A 559 26.81 -1.29 11.10
C LYS A 559 25.61 -0.50 10.59
N PHE A 560 25.23 0.54 11.32
CA PHE A 560 24.21 1.48 10.88
C PHE A 560 24.73 2.41 9.77
N LEU A 561 25.85 3.10 10.01
CA LEU A 561 26.35 4.18 9.16
C LEU A 561 26.97 3.70 7.84
N ILE A 562 27.71 2.58 7.82
CA ILE A 562 28.43 2.11 6.62
C ILE A 562 27.46 1.84 5.46
N PRO A 563 26.40 1.01 5.60
CA PRO A 563 25.44 0.79 4.53
C PRO A 563 24.73 2.09 4.12
N LEU A 564 24.46 2.98 5.07
CA LEU A 564 23.79 4.26 4.81
C LEU A 564 24.66 5.19 3.94
N PHE A 565 25.97 5.26 4.23
CA PHE A 565 26.91 6.03 3.41
C PHE A 565 27.01 5.46 2.00
N GLN A 566 27.11 4.13 1.87
CA GLN A 566 27.22 3.46 0.56
C GLN A 566 26.00 3.73 -0.31
N ILE A 567 24.79 3.57 0.24
CA ILE A 567 23.57 3.81 -0.52
C ILE A 567 23.38 5.29 -0.88
N LEU A 568 23.79 6.22 -0.02
CA LEU A 568 23.73 7.65 -0.33
C LEU A 568 24.74 8.05 -1.41
N ALA A 569 25.95 7.47 -1.40
CA ALA A 569 26.93 7.68 -2.46
C ALA A 569 26.39 7.15 -3.81
N LEU A 570 25.78 5.96 -3.82
CA LEU A 570 25.13 5.39 -5.00
C LEU A 570 23.98 6.27 -5.50
N ILE A 571 23.13 6.77 -4.61
CA ILE A 571 22.04 7.69 -4.96
C ILE A 571 22.59 9.01 -5.51
N ASP A 572 23.65 9.57 -4.92
CA ASP A 572 24.29 10.79 -5.39
C ASP A 572 24.89 10.59 -6.80
N GLN A 573 25.48 9.43 -7.07
CA GLN A 573 25.95 9.03 -8.41
C GLN A 573 24.79 8.90 -9.40
N LEU A 574 23.73 8.18 -9.04
CA LEU A 574 22.54 8.04 -9.89
C LEU A 574 21.89 9.38 -10.20
N GLU A 575 21.78 10.29 -9.22
CA GLU A 575 21.25 11.64 -9.47
C GLU A 575 22.14 12.40 -10.47
N LYS A 576 23.47 12.27 -10.38
CA LYS A 576 24.41 12.87 -11.33
C LYS A 576 24.26 12.26 -12.73
N ASP A 577 24.24 10.94 -12.85
CA ASP A 577 24.12 10.23 -14.13
C ASP A 577 22.79 10.52 -14.82
N LEU A 578 21.72 10.67 -14.02
CA LEU A 578 20.39 11.00 -14.51
C LEU A 578 20.20 12.50 -14.76
N SER A 579 20.99 13.38 -14.13
CA SER A 579 20.92 14.84 -14.36
C SER A 579 21.25 15.22 -15.81
N HIS A 580 22.10 14.44 -16.48
CA HIS A 580 22.51 14.68 -17.86
C HIS A 580 21.53 14.12 -18.90
N GLN A 581 20.57 13.27 -18.51
CA GLN A 581 19.69 12.57 -19.47
C GLN A 581 18.41 13.36 -19.82
N ILE A 582 18.14 14.49 -19.16
CA ILE A 582 16.91 15.26 -19.38
C ILE A 582 17.19 16.55 -20.18
N GLU A 583 17.51 16.42 -21.46
CA GLU A 583 16.99 17.42 -22.41
C GLU A 583 15.54 17.01 -22.70
N LEU A 584 14.58 17.64 -22.01
CA LEU A 584 13.17 17.42 -22.30
C LEU A 584 12.87 17.92 -23.70
N ASP A 585 12.55 17.00 -24.60
CA ASP A 585 11.90 17.37 -25.85
C ASP A 585 10.55 18.03 -25.50
N LYS A 586 10.29 19.21 -26.08
CA LYS A 586 9.11 20.05 -25.77
C LYS A 586 7.79 19.30 -25.98
N PHE A 587 7.80 18.20 -26.74
CA PHE A 587 6.63 17.40 -27.08
C PHE A 587 6.17 16.43 -25.99
N THR A 588 7.02 16.07 -25.01
CA THR A 588 6.65 15.12 -23.93
C THR A 588 5.87 15.74 -22.76
N ILE A 589 5.59 17.05 -22.81
CA ILE A 589 4.86 17.76 -21.77
C ILE A 589 3.37 17.41 -21.84
N ASN A 590 2.81 16.76 -20.82
CA ASN A 590 1.37 16.54 -20.66
C ASN A 590 0.62 17.88 -20.68
N ARG A 591 -0.06 18.20 -21.78
CA ARG A 591 -0.68 19.52 -22.06
C ARG A 591 -1.77 19.91 -21.05
N ASP A 592 -2.42 18.98 -20.37
CA ASP A 592 -3.65 19.25 -19.62
C ASP A 592 -3.44 20.17 -18.39
N TYR A 593 -2.34 19.99 -17.66
CA TYR A 593 -2.01 20.87 -16.52
C TYR A 593 -1.48 22.24 -16.99
N TYR A 594 -0.96 22.32 -18.21
CA TYR A 594 -0.33 23.52 -18.77
C TYR A 594 -1.29 24.38 -19.56
N PHE A 595 -2.36 23.82 -20.13
CA PHE A 595 -3.33 24.60 -20.88
C PHE A 595 -3.87 25.76 -20.03
N LEU A 596 -4.24 25.53 -18.76
CA LEU A 596 -4.70 26.60 -17.86
C LEU A 596 -3.61 27.61 -17.46
N LYS A 597 -2.36 27.15 -17.27
CA LYS A 597 -1.26 28.05 -16.87
C LYS A 597 -0.74 28.89 -18.04
N SER A 598 -0.75 28.30 -19.24
CA SER A 598 -0.56 28.99 -20.52
C SER A 598 -1.71 29.96 -20.79
N PHE A 599 -2.96 29.57 -20.56
CA PHE A 599 -4.12 30.45 -20.74
C PHE A 599 -4.07 31.68 -19.83
N SER A 600 -3.43 31.55 -18.66
CA SER A 600 -3.27 32.65 -17.71
C SER A 600 -2.03 33.53 -17.95
N ASN A 601 -1.22 33.27 -19.00
CA ASN A 601 0.04 34.00 -19.26
C ASN A 601 1.00 34.09 -18.05
N LEU A 602 0.81 33.25 -17.03
CA LEU A 602 1.56 33.30 -15.79
C LEU A 602 2.82 32.44 -15.91
N ILE A 603 3.89 33.10 -16.37
CA ILE A 603 5.30 32.75 -16.17
C ILE A 603 5.75 31.50 -16.93
N GLU A 604 6.79 31.66 -17.74
CA GLU A 604 7.55 30.57 -18.35
C GLU A 604 7.83 29.49 -17.28
N PRO A 605 7.40 28.23 -17.48
CA PRO A 605 7.68 27.21 -16.48
C PRO A 605 9.20 27.12 -16.31
N PRO A 606 9.74 26.96 -15.09
CA PRO A 606 11.16 26.65 -14.96
C PRO A 606 11.43 25.43 -15.84
N LEU A 607 12.48 25.47 -16.67
CA LEU A 607 12.83 24.59 -17.81
C LEU A 607 12.70 23.06 -17.62
N ASN A 608 12.28 22.57 -16.45
CA ASN A 608 12.48 21.20 -16.00
C ASN A 608 11.17 20.45 -15.69
N CYS A 609 10.03 20.72 -16.33
CA CYS A 609 8.72 20.35 -15.74
C CYS A 609 8.02 19.06 -16.20
N LEU A 610 8.62 18.11 -16.94
CA LEU A 610 8.00 16.79 -17.16
C LEU A 610 8.97 15.66 -17.53
N GLY A 611 9.99 15.44 -16.71
CA GLY A 611 10.82 14.23 -16.76
C GLY A 611 10.32 13.16 -15.80
N ILE A 612 10.41 11.89 -16.19
CA ILE A 612 10.14 10.69 -15.37
C ILE A 612 10.99 10.72 -14.08
N LEU A 613 12.17 11.35 -14.16
CA LEU A 613 13.03 11.74 -13.06
C LEU A 613 12.41 12.68 -12.01
N LYS A 614 11.47 13.56 -12.34
CA LYS A 614 10.84 14.44 -11.33
C LYS A 614 9.86 13.73 -10.40
N THR A 615 9.43 12.49 -10.68
CA THR A 615 8.62 11.71 -9.71
C THR A 615 9.46 10.81 -8.83
N SER A 616 10.58 10.26 -9.33
CA SER A 616 11.58 9.58 -8.50
C SER A 616 12.38 10.56 -7.65
N ARG A 617 12.62 11.78 -8.15
CA ARG A 617 13.39 12.83 -7.46
C ARG A 617 12.85 13.20 -6.08
N PRO A 618 11.53 13.31 -5.82
CA PRO A 618 10.98 13.40 -4.48
C PRO A 618 11.47 12.27 -3.56
N HIS A 619 11.45 11.02 -4.03
CA HIS A 619 11.92 9.88 -3.26
C HIS A 619 13.43 9.92 -3.02
N PHE A 620 14.24 10.18 -4.06
CA PHE A 620 15.69 10.37 -3.92
C PHE A 620 16.01 11.51 -2.94
N ARG A 621 15.36 12.67 -3.10
CA ARG A 621 15.55 13.83 -2.23
C ARG A 621 15.17 13.54 -0.80
N ILE A 622 14.07 12.82 -0.56
CA ILE A 622 13.63 12.52 0.80
C ILE A 622 14.50 11.45 1.42
N PHE A 623 14.91 10.43 0.66
CA PHE A 623 15.89 9.45 1.13
C PHE A 623 17.22 10.12 1.48
N LYS A 624 17.72 11.01 0.62
CA LYS A 624 18.89 11.84 0.91
C LYS A 624 18.67 12.72 2.14
N LEU A 625 17.55 13.45 2.20
CA LEU A 625 17.25 14.34 3.32
C LEU A 625 17.24 13.58 4.65
N VAL A 626 16.47 12.49 4.73
CA VAL A 626 16.38 11.65 5.93
C VAL A 626 17.73 11.01 6.26
N GLY A 627 18.39 10.40 5.28
CA GLY A 627 19.69 9.74 5.47
C GLY A 627 20.78 10.71 5.92
N LYS A 628 20.93 11.85 5.24
CA LYS A 628 21.94 12.88 5.57
C LYS A 628 21.65 13.57 6.90
N ASN A 629 20.39 13.85 7.21
CA ASN A 629 19.99 14.39 8.52
C ASN A 629 20.31 13.39 9.64
N MET A 630 19.99 12.12 9.44
CA MET A 630 20.24 11.09 10.45
C MET A 630 21.73 10.84 10.66
N ILE A 631 22.54 10.81 9.59
CA ILE A 631 24.01 10.75 9.69
C ILE A 631 24.53 11.93 10.49
N SER A 632 24.09 13.16 10.15
CA SER A 632 24.56 14.38 10.82
C SER A 632 24.22 14.35 12.31
N GLN A 633 22.98 13.99 12.66
CA GLN A 633 22.54 13.87 14.07
C GLN A 633 23.33 12.82 14.84
N VAL A 634 23.55 11.64 14.26
CA VAL A 634 24.34 10.57 14.90
C VAL A 634 25.80 11.02 15.07
N LEU A 635 26.42 11.63 14.06
CA LEU A 635 27.81 12.07 14.13
C LEU A 635 28.01 13.29 15.03
N GLU A 636 27.05 14.21 15.12
CA GLU A 636 27.09 15.31 16.09
C GLU A 636 27.04 14.76 17.53
N THR A 637 26.23 13.72 17.74
CA THR A 637 26.02 13.15 19.08
C THR A 637 27.17 12.24 19.54
N ILE A 638 27.66 11.35 18.67
CA ILE A 638 28.67 10.32 19.03
C ILE A 638 29.91 10.31 18.13
N GLY A 639 30.07 11.28 17.22
CA GLY A 639 31.12 11.27 16.21
C GLY A 639 32.53 11.26 16.79
N HIS A 640 32.76 11.90 17.94
CA HIS A 640 34.04 11.91 18.66
C HIS A 640 34.43 10.54 19.24
N GLN A 641 33.47 9.62 19.39
CA GLN A 641 33.70 8.27 19.92
C GLN A 641 33.95 7.24 18.81
N ILE A 642 33.67 7.59 17.55
CA ILE A 642 33.78 6.70 16.41
C ILE A 642 35.18 6.86 15.78
N SER A 643 35.91 5.75 15.62
CA SER A 643 37.22 5.76 14.94
C SER A 643 37.09 5.74 13.42
N ASP A 644 37.83 6.60 12.71
CA ASP A 644 37.88 6.61 11.23
C ASP A 644 38.37 5.29 10.65
N ILE A 645 39.22 4.59 11.40
CA ILE A 645 39.80 3.31 10.98
C ILE A 645 38.72 2.23 10.88
N SER A 646 37.61 2.37 11.63
CA SER A 646 36.48 1.44 11.58
C SER A 646 35.63 1.56 10.31
N PHE A 647 35.90 2.56 9.46
CA PHE A 647 35.22 2.75 8.18
C PHE A 647 36.10 2.31 7.00
N PRO A 648 35.49 1.75 5.93
CA PRO A 648 36.13 1.56 4.63
C PRO A 648 36.85 2.82 4.15
N TYR A 649 38.01 2.66 3.51
CA TYR A 649 38.90 3.76 3.14
C TYR A 649 38.21 4.82 2.26
N ASP A 650 37.38 4.37 1.32
CA ASP A 650 36.58 5.18 0.40
C ASP A 650 35.50 6.03 1.09
N LEU A 651 35.05 5.66 2.29
CA LEU A 651 34.03 6.39 3.04
C LEU A 651 34.61 7.39 4.05
N ARG A 652 35.92 7.35 4.34
CA ARG A 652 36.55 8.21 5.37
C ARG A 652 36.50 9.69 5.04
N THR A 653 36.67 10.04 3.77
CA THR A 653 36.56 11.44 3.30
C THR A 653 35.15 11.97 3.51
N THR A 654 34.15 11.21 3.08
CA THR A 654 32.73 11.52 3.27
C THR A 654 32.40 11.66 4.76
N LEU A 655 32.83 10.72 5.60
CA LEU A 655 32.65 10.76 7.06
C LEU A 655 33.20 12.07 7.66
N ASN A 656 34.41 12.46 7.27
CA ASN A 656 35.04 13.69 7.74
C ASN A 656 34.28 14.95 7.28
N SER A 657 33.77 14.97 6.04
CA SER A 657 32.93 16.06 5.56
C SER A 657 31.65 16.23 6.39
N TYR A 658 30.98 15.14 6.80
CA TYR A 658 29.82 15.24 7.69
C TYR A 658 30.19 15.75 9.08
N ARG A 659 31.32 15.29 9.65
CA ARG A 659 31.79 15.75 10.96
C ARG A 659 32.15 17.24 10.98
N ASN A 660 32.70 17.74 9.89
CA ASN A 660 33.04 19.15 9.73
C ASN A 660 31.81 20.03 9.43
N GLY A 661 30.62 19.44 9.28
CA GLY A 661 29.39 20.17 8.97
C GLY A 661 29.30 20.63 7.51
N GLU A 662 30.13 20.12 6.60
CA GLU A 662 30.07 20.46 5.16
C GLU A 662 28.73 20.04 4.55
N PHE A 663 28.15 18.96 5.07
CA PHE A 663 26.82 18.48 4.71
C PHE A 663 25.80 18.86 5.80
N SER A 664 25.54 20.16 6.00
CA SER A 664 24.37 20.56 6.77
C SER A 664 23.13 20.62 5.87
N ILE A 665 22.11 19.82 6.18
CA ILE A 665 20.76 20.01 5.59
C ILE A 665 19.82 20.49 6.68
N TYR A 666 20.14 21.65 7.24
CA TYR A 666 19.17 22.47 7.94
C TYR A 666 18.93 23.73 7.12
N GLN A 667 18.01 23.62 6.16
CA GLN A 667 17.08 24.69 5.76
C GLN A 667 15.89 24.11 4.99
#